data_AF-A0A2E5EF20-F1
#
_entry.id   AF-A0A2E5EF20-F1
#
_cell.length_a   1.000
_cell.length_b   1.000
_cell.length_c   1.000
_cell.angle_alpha   90.00
_cell.angle_beta   90.00
_cell.angle_gamma   90.00
#
_symmetry.space_group_name_H-M   'P 1'
#
loop_
_entity.id
_entity.type
_entity.pdbx_description
1 polymer ?
#
loop_
_entity_poly.entity_id
_entity_poly.type
_entity_poly.pdbx_seq_one_letter_code
_entity_poly.pdbx_strand_id
1 'polypeptide(L)'
;MDPFVQAIFSSWNLDPLLWFPLLLTGWVYLTGWRFMRNRMPERFTRRRLASFQLGLATLWLALASPLDTLGNLLLSVHMTQHILIMMVAPPLLLLGLPGMPLLMGLPRAVRRHWIGPFIAWPALRRIFHGLTHPVFALTAFTVATWAWHVPVLYELALQDPTWHKIEHVLFLGTALLFWWPVIEPWPSRSPWPRWAMIPYLLLADIQNTVFSAFFSFYETPIYETYRTAPRIVSMTALEDQSVAGAIMWVPGSIIFLFPVAVILRSLLHPRLVAPEEYRLAAIGGPPLPPVPDAVFRSVALPLLESPPPVPTASREERDLLRIRGLGPVLSSLAFRRTIQWILLLLAVAVVLDGLLGPDLSPMNLAGVLPWTHWRGIVVLGLLLAGNIFCAGCPFMLPRELGKRIFKPTRPWPRWLRSKWIAVALLILFLWTYEVLGLWDSPWLTAWVIIAYFLAATVVDSFFRGASFCKYICPIGQFHFVQSTASPHEVRVRNESTCSSCSTHDCISGRPGDPSLRGCELDLFQPRKIGNMDCTFCLDCVRACPNDNIGILATPPGRDLIMDPVRSSVGRLSKRWDLGALVAVLVFGAFANAIGMVGPVLDRQVAWASSLQHDSIFWIATWCFLAIAVVAPLALLPLAGLCSRAVTGRTVDFRTIVVRMTLGFAPLGFAMWLVHMLFHFVTSWGTIVPAFQRVFEDLGTTVFGEPIWAMSCCGPMPSWLLPLEILLLDLGLLLSLFIQYRIARQFVRGARRELAVVLPWCLIGIGLFVLGIWIIFQPMQMRGTLLP
;
A
#
# COMPACT_ATOMS: atom_id res chain seq x y z
N MET A 1 -19.29 56.87 -4.51
CA MET A 1 -18.83 55.45 -4.56
C MET A 1 -18.35 55.21 -5.97
N ASP A 2 -17.24 54.49 -6.14
CA ASP A 2 -16.76 54.04 -7.44
C ASP A 2 -17.91 53.31 -8.19
N PRO A 3 -18.24 53.66 -9.44
CA PRO A 3 -19.27 52.97 -10.23
C PRO A 3 -19.11 51.45 -10.26
N PHE A 4 -17.87 50.96 -10.19
CA PHE A 4 -17.56 49.53 -10.09
C PHE A 4 -18.08 48.92 -8.78
N VAL A 5 -17.84 49.60 -7.65
CA VAL A 5 -18.32 49.17 -6.32
C VAL A 5 -19.84 49.22 -6.26
N GLN A 6 -20.48 50.22 -6.88
CA GLN A 6 -21.94 50.31 -6.95
C GLN A 6 -22.54 49.16 -7.79
N ALA A 7 -21.89 48.78 -8.90
CA ALA A 7 -22.30 47.65 -9.74
C ALA A 7 -22.14 46.29 -9.03
N ILE A 8 -21.11 46.13 -8.18
CA ILE A 8 -20.95 44.94 -7.33
C ILE A 8 -22.11 44.84 -6.32
N PHE A 9 -22.51 45.94 -5.68
CA PHE A 9 -23.63 45.89 -4.73
C PHE A 9 -24.99 45.69 -5.40
N SER A 10 -25.19 46.15 -6.64
CA SER A 10 -26.46 45.98 -7.36
C SER A 10 -26.60 44.64 -8.08
N SER A 11 -25.52 43.87 -8.25
CA SER A 11 -25.52 42.58 -8.96
C SER A 11 -25.81 41.36 -8.08
N TRP A 12 -26.20 41.58 -6.81
CA TRP A 12 -26.69 40.51 -5.94
C TRP A 12 -28.01 39.94 -6.44
N ASN A 13 -28.05 38.63 -6.64
CA ASN A 13 -29.25 37.94 -7.06
C ASN A 13 -30.14 37.64 -5.85
N LEU A 14 -31.27 38.35 -5.76
CA LEU A 14 -32.25 38.21 -4.68
C LEU A 14 -33.47 37.35 -5.08
N ASP A 15 -33.33 36.50 -6.10
CA ASP A 15 -34.40 35.61 -6.56
C ASP A 15 -34.96 34.76 -5.38
N PRO A 16 -36.26 34.89 -5.05
CA PRO A 16 -36.94 34.06 -4.05
C PRO A 16 -36.73 32.56 -4.23
N LEU A 17 -36.57 32.09 -5.47
CA LEU A 17 -36.36 30.68 -5.76
C LEU A 17 -35.01 30.17 -5.26
N LEU A 18 -34.03 31.05 -5.05
CA LEU A 18 -32.69 30.69 -4.57
C LEU A 18 -32.59 30.75 -3.03
N TRP A 19 -33.03 31.84 -2.41
CA TRP A 19 -32.85 32.03 -0.96
C TRP A 19 -33.88 31.25 -0.13
N PHE A 20 -35.10 31.07 -0.62
CA PHE A 20 -36.16 30.40 0.14
C PHE A 20 -35.80 28.93 0.47
N PRO A 21 -35.34 28.08 -0.48
CA PRO A 21 -34.93 26.71 -0.17
C PRO A 21 -33.74 26.62 0.79
N LEU A 22 -32.77 27.53 0.68
CA LEU A 22 -31.60 27.56 1.56
C LEU A 22 -31.99 27.95 2.99
N LEU A 23 -32.81 28.98 3.17
CA LEU A 23 -33.33 29.39 4.49
C LEU A 23 -34.23 28.30 5.09
N LEU A 24 -35.11 27.71 4.29
CA LEU A 24 -35.99 26.62 4.74
C LEU A 24 -35.16 25.42 5.20
N THR A 25 -34.15 25.02 4.43
CA THR A 25 -33.24 23.92 4.78
C THR A 25 -32.46 24.24 6.06
N GLY A 26 -31.93 25.46 6.20
CA GLY A 26 -31.25 25.92 7.39
C GLY A 26 -32.14 25.94 8.64
N TRP A 27 -33.40 26.32 8.49
CA TRP A 27 -34.39 26.35 9.56
C TRP A 27 -34.83 24.94 9.99
N VAL A 28 -35.14 24.05 9.03
CA VAL A 28 -35.45 22.64 9.29
C VAL A 28 -34.27 21.94 9.97
N TYR A 29 -33.04 22.18 9.50
CA TYR A 29 -31.87 21.62 10.16
C TYR A 29 -31.68 22.16 11.58
N LEU A 30 -31.85 23.46 11.82
CA LEU A 30 -31.69 24.06 13.14
C LEU A 30 -32.71 23.52 14.15
N THR A 31 -33.97 23.39 13.76
CA THR A 31 -35.04 22.84 14.60
C THR A 31 -34.76 21.38 14.96
N GLY A 32 -34.39 20.55 13.98
CA GLY A 32 -33.99 19.17 14.23
C GLY A 32 -32.70 19.02 15.04
N TRP A 33 -31.71 19.89 14.81
CA TRP A 33 -30.46 19.91 15.59
C TRP A 33 -30.73 20.26 17.06
N ARG A 34 -31.62 21.23 17.35
CA ARG A 34 -32.01 21.55 18.75
C ARG A 34 -32.60 20.33 19.44
N PHE A 35 -33.50 19.62 18.76
CA PHE A 35 -34.09 18.39 19.27
C PHE A 35 -33.03 17.30 19.51
N MET A 36 -32.13 17.10 18.55
CA MET A 36 -31.08 16.08 18.62
C MET A 36 -30.00 16.39 19.67
N ARG A 37 -29.65 17.66 19.86
CA ARG A 37 -28.70 18.09 20.87
C ARG A 37 -29.20 17.82 22.29
N ASN A 38 -30.49 18.03 22.54
CA ASN A 38 -31.08 17.75 23.84
C ASN A 38 -31.05 16.25 24.19
N ARG A 39 -31.01 15.36 23.19
CA ARG A 39 -30.93 13.90 23.40
C ARG A 39 -29.53 13.32 23.32
N MET A 40 -28.66 13.88 22.47
CA MET A 40 -27.30 13.40 22.21
C MET A 40 -26.31 14.57 22.14
N PRO A 41 -26.03 15.25 23.27
CA PRO A 41 -25.22 16.46 23.30
C PRO A 41 -23.78 16.24 22.84
N GLU A 42 -23.20 15.06 23.12
CA GLU A 42 -21.83 14.72 22.71
C GLU A 42 -21.68 14.56 21.20
N ARG A 43 -22.73 14.08 20.52
CA ARG A 43 -22.71 13.86 19.07
C ARG A 43 -23.13 15.12 18.32
N PHE A 44 -24.11 15.88 18.79
CA PHE A 44 -24.60 17.08 18.08
C PHE A 44 -24.08 18.37 18.73
N THR A 45 -22.78 18.64 18.53
CA THR A 45 -22.10 19.81 19.09
C THR A 45 -22.45 21.12 18.35
N ARG A 46 -22.14 22.28 18.95
CA ARG A 46 -22.27 23.60 18.30
C ARG A 46 -21.43 23.71 17.02
N ARG A 47 -20.28 23.02 16.97
CA ARG A 47 -19.40 23.02 15.78
C ARG A 47 -20.11 22.44 14.56
N ARG A 48 -20.94 21.40 14.73
CA ARG A 48 -21.70 20.79 13.63
C ARG A 48 -22.82 21.67 13.12
N LEU A 49 -23.45 22.45 14.01
CA LEU A 49 -24.38 23.49 13.58
C LEU A 49 -23.65 24.56 12.77
N ALA A 50 -22.52 25.05 13.27
CA ALA A 50 -21.72 26.06 12.56
C ALA A 50 -21.26 25.56 11.19
N SER A 51 -20.74 24.33 11.08
CA SER A 51 -20.33 23.74 9.80
C SER A 51 -21.47 23.67 8.79
N PHE A 52 -22.66 23.22 9.20
CA PHE A 52 -23.81 23.13 8.29
C PHE A 52 -24.28 24.51 7.81
N GLN A 53 -24.41 25.47 8.73
CA GLN A 53 -24.82 26.83 8.37
C GLN A 53 -23.76 27.54 7.51
N LEU A 54 -22.48 27.29 7.77
CA LEU A 54 -21.40 27.81 6.93
C LEU A 54 -21.46 27.19 5.53
N GLY A 55 -21.75 25.89 5.40
CA GLY A 55 -21.95 25.25 4.10
C GLY A 55 -23.10 25.86 3.30
N LEU A 56 -24.25 26.14 3.95
CA LEU A 56 -25.36 26.85 3.31
C LEU A 56 -25.00 28.29 2.94
N ALA A 57 -24.27 29.00 3.81
CA ALA A 57 -23.80 30.35 3.53
C ALA A 57 -22.80 30.37 2.36
N THR A 58 -21.94 29.35 2.22
CA THR A 58 -21.04 29.21 1.08
C THR A 58 -21.80 28.96 -0.22
N LEU A 59 -22.83 28.11 -0.22
CA LEU A 59 -23.69 27.94 -1.40
C LEU A 59 -24.41 29.24 -1.76
N TRP A 60 -24.94 29.93 -0.77
CA TRP A 60 -25.58 31.23 -0.99
C TRP A 60 -24.61 32.24 -1.56
N LEU A 61 -23.38 32.32 -1.03
CA LEU A 61 -22.35 33.20 -1.57
C LEU A 61 -21.98 32.82 -3.00
N ALA A 62 -21.84 31.54 -3.32
CA ALA A 62 -21.50 31.12 -4.68
C ALA A 62 -22.60 31.44 -5.70
N LEU A 63 -23.88 31.32 -5.31
CA LEU A 63 -25.01 31.43 -6.24
C LEU A 63 -25.69 32.81 -6.25
N ALA A 64 -25.66 33.55 -5.14
CA ALA A 64 -26.38 34.82 -4.99
C ALA A 64 -25.47 36.05 -5.08
N SER A 65 -24.16 35.87 -4.91
CA SER A 65 -23.22 36.99 -4.94
C SER A 65 -22.85 37.38 -6.38
N PRO A 66 -22.19 38.54 -6.56
CA PRO A 66 -21.68 38.99 -7.85
C PRO A 66 -20.71 38.02 -8.54
N LEU A 67 -20.29 36.94 -7.88
CA LEU A 67 -19.52 35.87 -8.52
C LEU A 67 -20.26 35.26 -9.72
N ASP A 68 -21.59 35.14 -9.65
CA ASP A 68 -22.41 34.57 -10.73
C ASP A 68 -22.41 35.47 -11.97
N THR A 69 -22.56 36.78 -11.76
CA THR A 69 -22.58 37.76 -12.85
C THR A 69 -21.19 38.00 -13.44
N LEU A 70 -20.17 38.09 -12.58
CA LEU A 70 -18.78 38.25 -13.00
C LEU A 70 -18.20 36.97 -13.61
N GLY A 71 -18.72 35.80 -13.27
CA GLY A 71 -18.32 34.50 -13.86
C GLY A 71 -18.63 34.38 -15.35
N ASN A 72 -19.57 35.18 -15.87
CA ASN A 72 -19.83 35.28 -17.31
C ASN A 72 -18.77 36.14 -18.05
N LEU A 73 -17.96 36.90 -17.32
CA LEU A 73 -16.96 37.82 -17.87
C LEU A 73 -15.52 37.34 -17.64
N LEU A 74 -15.26 36.70 -16.50
CA LEU A 74 -13.94 36.21 -16.09
C LEU A 74 -14.02 34.72 -15.73
N LEU A 75 -13.20 33.92 -16.41
CA LEU A 75 -13.05 32.49 -16.20
C LEU A 75 -12.50 32.19 -14.80
N SER A 76 -11.59 33.01 -14.28
CA SER A 76 -11.06 32.85 -12.91
C SER A 76 -12.16 32.97 -11.83
N VAL A 77 -13.10 33.88 -12.02
CA VAL A 77 -14.25 34.06 -11.12
C VAL A 77 -15.22 32.90 -11.24
N HIS A 78 -15.48 32.44 -12.46
CA HIS A 78 -16.31 31.26 -12.73
C HIS A 78 -15.72 30.00 -12.06
N MET A 79 -14.42 29.76 -12.20
CA MET A 79 -13.76 28.62 -11.54
C MET A 79 -13.79 28.74 -10.01
N THR A 80 -13.72 29.96 -9.47
CA THR A 80 -13.90 30.20 -8.02
C THR A 80 -15.29 29.79 -7.57
N GLN A 81 -16.33 30.12 -8.34
CA GLN A 81 -17.71 29.70 -8.07
C GLN A 81 -17.84 28.17 -8.03
N HIS A 82 -17.30 27.47 -9.03
CA HIS A 82 -17.31 26.00 -9.08
C HIS A 82 -16.59 25.35 -7.90
N ILE A 83 -15.42 25.87 -7.49
CA ILE A 83 -14.70 25.37 -6.31
C ILE A 83 -15.53 25.53 -5.03
N LEU A 84 -16.24 26.66 -4.86
CA LEU A 84 -17.11 26.85 -3.70
C LEU A 84 -18.26 25.83 -3.67
N ILE A 85 -18.87 25.55 -4.82
CA ILE A 85 -20.00 24.61 -4.97
C ILE A 85 -19.56 23.15 -4.80
N MET A 86 -18.37 22.78 -5.29
CA MET A 86 -17.90 21.38 -5.32
C MET A 86 -17.01 21.01 -4.13
N MET A 87 -16.12 21.91 -3.72
CA MET A 87 -15.03 21.57 -2.80
C MET A 87 -15.23 22.16 -1.41
N VAL A 88 -15.96 23.27 -1.26
CA VAL A 88 -16.12 23.93 0.05
C VAL A 88 -17.47 23.61 0.68
N ALA A 89 -18.58 23.88 -0.01
CA ALA A 89 -19.90 23.71 0.56
C ALA A 89 -20.28 22.25 0.88
N PRO A 90 -20.07 21.26 -0.01
CA PRO A 90 -20.47 19.88 0.24
C PRO A 90 -19.83 19.26 1.49
N PRO A 91 -18.50 19.36 1.72
CA PRO A 91 -17.92 18.80 2.95
C PRO A 91 -18.40 19.53 4.21
N LEU A 92 -18.61 20.86 4.16
CA LEU A 92 -19.16 21.61 5.29
C LEU A 92 -20.58 21.15 5.66
N LEU A 93 -21.44 20.94 4.65
CA LEU A 93 -22.79 20.41 4.83
C LEU A 93 -22.75 19.00 5.45
N LEU A 94 -21.91 18.10 4.95
CA LEU A 94 -21.82 16.73 5.44
C LEU A 94 -21.21 16.64 6.85
N LEU A 95 -20.24 17.50 7.19
CA LEU A 95 -19.68 17.60 8.56
C LEU A 95 -20.73 18.00 9.60
N GLY A 96 -21.82 18.65 9.18
CA GLY A 96 -23.00 18.92 10.00
C GLY A 96 -23.76 17.66 10.45
N LEU A 97 -23.55 16.51 9.82
CA LEU A 97 -24.36 15.30 9.95
C LEU A 97 -25.84 15.55 9.64
N PRO A 98 -26.17 15.96 8.41
CA PRO A 98 -27.48 16.52 8.07
C PRO A 98 -28.63 15.51 8.13
N GLY A 99 -28.38 14.22 7.94
CA GLY A 99 -29.44 13.21 7.75
C GLY A 99 -30.50 13.20 8.87
N MET A 100 -30.07 13.05 10.13
CA MET A 100 -31.00 12.93 11.26
C MET A 100 -31.59 14.28 11.73
N PRO A 101 -30.83 15.38 11.81
CA PRO A 101 -31.40 16.71 12.04
C PRO A 101 -32.43 17.12 10.99
N LEU A 102 -32.16 16.94 9.69
CA LEU A 102 -33.15 17.29 8.64
C LEU A 102 -34.43 16.46 8.79
N LEU A 103 -34.29 15.15 9.04
CA LEU A 103 -35.45 14.28 9.30
C LEU A 103 -36.24 14.67 10.55
N MET A 104 -35.54 15.07 11.62
CA MET A 104 -36.18 15.40 12.91
C MET A 104 -36.75 16.81 12.95
N GLY A 105 -36.29 17.72 12.08
CA GLY A 105 -36.83 19.06 11.93
C GLY A 105 -38.17 19.12 11.18
N LEU A 106 -38.52 18.06 10.46
CA LEU A 106 -39.79 17.99 9.73
C LEU A 106 -40.99 17.70 10.65
N PRO A 107 -42.20 18.19 10.32
CA PRO A 107 -43.41 17.89 11.06
C PRO A 107 -43.64 16.38 11.21
N ARG A 108 -44.13 15.96 12.39
CA ARG A 108 -44.33 14.53 12.71
C ARG A 108 -45.19 13.80 11.67
N ALA A 109 -46.19 14.46 11.11
CA ALA A 109 -47.07 13.91 10.08
C ALA A 109 -46.31 13.58 8.78
N VAL A 110 -45.49 14.50 8.27
CA VAL A 110 -44.67 14.34 7.06
C VAL A 110 -43.62 13.25 7.26
N ARG A 111 -42.93 13.27 8.40
CA ARG A 111 -41.90 12.26 8.73
C ARG A 111 -42.47 10.84 8.78
N ARG A 112 -43.64 10.64 9.40
CA ARG A 112 -44.22 9.30 9.61
C ARG A 112 -44.96 8.76 8.39
N HIS A 113 -45.71 9.60 7.67
CA HIS A 113 -46.59 9.14 6.60
C HIS A 113 -45.97 9.22 5.20
N TRP A 114 -45.03 10.13 4.95
CA TRP A 114 -44.45 10.33 3.62
C TRP A 114 -43.00 9.83 3.56
N ILE A 115 -42.14 10.39 4.41
CA ILE A 115 -40.69 10.19 4.29
C ILE A 115 -40.25 8.84 4.89
N GLY A 116 -40.85 8.43 6.00
CA GLY A 116 -40.55 7.15 6.67
C GLY A 116 -40.69 5.93 5.74
N PRO A 117 -41.86 5.73 5.10
CA PRO A 117 -42.07 4.63 4.14
C PRO A 117 -41.13 4.72 2.93
N PHE A 118 -40.89 5.93 2.42
CA PHE A 118 -40.01 6.14 1.27
C PHE A 118 -38.56 5.74 1.56
N ILE A 119 -37.99 6.15 2.70
CA ILE A 119 -36.62 5.79 3.12
C ILE A 119 -36.52 4.30 3.55
N ALA A 120 -37.63 3.69 3.97
CA ALA A 120 -37.70 2.27 4.30
C ALA A 120 -37.71 1.35 3.06
N TRP A 121 -37.91 1.89 1.86
CA TRP A 121 -38.03 1.11 0.63
C TRP A 121 -36.70 0.42 0.25
N PRO A 122 -36.66 -0.92 0.10
CA PRO A 122 -35.41 -1.65 -0.16
C PRO A 122 -34.72 -1.28 -1.49
N ALA A 123 -35.49 -0.94 -2.52
CA ALA A 123 -34.95 -0.53 -3.81
C ALA A 123 -34.19 0.80 -3.70
N LEU A 124 -34.78 1.79 -3.02
CA LEU A 124 -34.15 3.09 -2.77
C LEU A 124 -32.86 2.92 -1.95
N ARG A 125 -32.85 2.04 -0.95
CA ARG A 125 -31.64 1.73 -0.17
C ARG A 125 -30.55 1.12 -1.04
N ARG A 126 -30.90 0.20 -1.95
CA ARG A 126 -29.93 -0.43 -2.87
C ARG A 126 -29.34 0.60 -3.83
N ILE A 127 -30.17 1.48 -4.40
CA ILE A 127 -29.73 2.58 -5.26
C ILE A 127 -28.80 3.51 -4.49
N PHE A 128 -29.21 3.95 -3.29
CA PHE A 128 -28.41 4.84 -2.46
C PHE A 128 -27.05 4.22 -2.08
N HIS A 129 -27.02 2.92 -1.73
CA HIS A 129 -25.77 2.21 -1.47
C HIS A 129 -24.87 2.10 -2.70
N GLY A 130 -25.46 1.95 -3.90
CA GLY A 130 -24.72 1.99 -5.17
C GLY A 130 -24.14 3.38 -5.45
N LEU A 131 -24.95 4.43 -5.33
CA LEU A 131 -24.55 5.81 -5.59
C LEU A 131 -23.49 6.32 -4.59
N THR A 132 -23.54 5.86 -3.34
CA THR A 132 -22.56 6.22 -2.30
C THR A 132 -21.36 5.27 -2.25
N HIS A 133 -21.28 4.28 -3.15
CA HIS A 133 -20.11 3.42 -3.25
C HIS A 133 -18.90 4.24 -3.73
N PRO A 134 -17.71 4.13 -3.10
CA PRO A 134 -16.57 4.99 -3.42
C PRO A 134 -16.21 5.04 -4.91
N VAL A 135 -16.16 3.89 -5.59
CA VAL A 135 -15.85 3.85 -7.03
C VAL A 135 -16.83 4.68 -7.84
N PHE A 136 -18.14 4.49 -7.63
CA PHE A 136 -19.16 5.23 -8.36
C PHE A 136 -19.09 6.72 -8.04
N ALA A 137 -18.93 7.08 -6.76
CA ALA A 137 -18.85 8.46 -6.33
C ALA A 137 -17.64 9.20 -6.93
N LEU A 138 -16.45 8.56 -6.97
CA LEU A 138 -15.27 9.11 -7.63
C LEU A 138 -15.50 9.26 -9.14
N THR A 139 -15.96 8.20 -9.80
CA THR A 139 -16.19 8.21 -11.25
C THR A 139 -17.24 9.25 -11.63
N ALA A 140 -18.37 9.33 -10.93
CA ALA A 140 -19.42 10.31 -11.21
C ALA A 140 -18.91 11.75 -11.04
N PHE A 141 -18.12 12.01 -9.99
CA PHE A 141 -17.50 13.31 -9.76
C PHE A 141 -16.50 13.68 -10.86
N THR A 142 -15.59 12.77 -11.21
CA THR A 142 -14.61 13.00 -12.28
C THR A 142 -15.31 13.19 -13.64
N VAL A 143 -16.25 12.32 -14.00
CA VAL A 143 -16.97 12.42 -15.28
C VAL A 143 -17.77 13.72 -15.36
N ALA A 144 -18.49 14.12 -14.31
CA ALA A 144 -19.22 15.38 -14.31
C ALA A 144 -18.28 16.58 -14.45
N THR A 145 -17.15 16.57 -13.73
CA THR A 145 -16.13 17.62 -13.83
C THR A 145 -15.61 17.74 -15.26
N TRP A 146 -15.18 16.63 -15.87
CA TRP A 146 -14.60 16.67 -17.21
C TRP A 146 -15.63 17.01 -18.29
N ALA A 147 -16.84 16.46 -18.21
CA ALA A 147 -17.88 16.69 -19.22
C ALA A 147 -18.25 18.17 -19.33
N TRP A 148 -18.48 18.84 -18.20
CA TRP A 148 -18.90 20.24 -18.20
C TRP A 148 -17.81 21.22 -18.62
N HIS A 149 -16.53 20.82 -18.56
CA HIS A 149 -15.43 21.63 -19.06
C HIS A 149 -15.03 21.31 -20.51
N VAL A 150 -15.78 20.45 -21.21
CA VAL A 150 -15.64 20.34 -22.66
C VAL A 150 -16.22 21.61 -23.29
N PRO A 151 -15.53 22.26 -24.26
CA PRO A 151 -15.95 23.55 -24.82
C PRO A 151 -17.42 23.62 -25.24
N VAL A 152 -17.95 22.56 -25.86
CA VAL A 152 -19.35 22.52 -26.30
C VAL A 152 -20.35 22.61 -25.15
N LEU A 153 -20.12 21.87 -24.06
CA LEU A 153 -21.03 21.87 -22.91
C LEU A 153 -20.83 23.11 -22.04
N TYR A 154 -19.59 23.57 -21.92
CA TYR A 154 -19.25 24.78 -21.19
C TYR A 154 -19.91 26.02 -21.81
N GLU A 155 -19.80 26.18 -23.13
CA GLU A 155 -20.45 27.28 -23.86
C GLU A 155 -21.99 27.18 -23.78
N LEU A 156 -22.55 25.97 -23.82
CA LEU A 156 -23.98 25.75 -23.63
C LEU A 156 -24.46 26.24 -22.25
N ALA A 157 -23.69 25.97 -21.19
CA ALA A 157 -24.01 26.45 -19.86
C ALA A 157 -23.92 27.98 -19.73
N LEU A 158 -23.00 28.63 -20.43
CA LEU A 158 -22.92 30.10 -20.45
C LEU A 158 -24.04 30.75 -21.26
N GLN A 159 -24.53 30.10 -22.31
CA GLN A 159 -25.56 30.65 -23.20
C GLN A 159 -26.99 30.45 -22.69
N ASP A 160 -27.27 29.34 -22.00
CA ASP A 160 -28.60 29.01 -21.47
C ASP A 160 -28.59 28.92 -19.93
N PRO A 161 -29.31 29.83 -19.23
CA PRO A 161 -29.43 29.82 -17.77
C PRO A 161 -29.98 28.49 -17.19
N THR A 162 -30.73 27.72 -17.97
CA THR A 162 -31.27 26.42 -17.55
C THR A 162 -30.16 25.38 -17.49
N TRP A 163 -29.32 25.32 -18.51
CA TRP A 163 -28.18 24.39 -18.56
C TRP A 163 -27.14 24.75 -17.50
N HIS A 164 -26.92 26.04 -17.25
CA HIS A 164 -26.10 26.51 -16.13
C HIS A 164 -26.61 25.99 -14.76
N LYS A 165 -27.92 26.05 -14.53
CA LYS A 165 -28.52 25.50 -13.29
C LYS A 165 -28.35 23.99 -13.21
N ILE A 166 -28.48 23.27 -14.32
CA ILE A 166 -28.28 21.82 -14.39
C ILE A 166 -26.82 21.47 -14.04
N GLU A 167 -25.86 22.21 -14.59
CA GLU A 167 -24.44 22.08 -14.27
C GLU A 167 -24.20 22.24 -12.76
N HIS A 168 -24.67 23.35 -12.16
CA HIS A 168 -24.55 23.58 -10.71
C HIS A 168 -25.18 22.45 -9.86
N VAL A 169 -26.34 21.94 -10.26
CA VAL A 169 -26.99 20.82 -9.56
C VAL A 169 -26.17 19.52 -9.69
N LEU A 170 -25.60 19.25 -10.85
CA LEU A 170 -24.74 18.09 -11.08
C LEU A 170 -23.44 18.18 -10.29
N PHE A 171 -22.81 19.35 -10.24
CA PHE A 171 -21.62 19.61 -9.44
C PHE A 171 -21.89 19.44 -7.95
N LEU A 172 -22.95 20.06 -7.42
CA LEU A 172 -23.33 19.89 -6.02
C LEU A 172 -23.68 18.42 -5.70
N GLY A 173 -24.45 17.76 -6.56
CA GLY A 173 -24.90 16.38 -6.37
C GLY A 173 -23.75 15.38 -6.38
N THR A 174 -22.90 15.44 -7.40
CA THR A 174 -21.73 14.54 -7.51
C THR A 174 -20.68 14.83 -6.44
N ALA A 175 -20.48 16.09 -6.05
CA ALA A 175 -19.60 16.44 -4.94
C ALA A 175 -20.12 15.93 -3.59
N LEU A 176 -21.43 16.03 -3.33
CA LEU A 176 -22.02 15.43 -2.13
C LEU A 176 -21.82 13.90 -2.10
N LEU A 177 -21.94 13.22 -3.24
CA LEU A 177 -21.65 11.80 -3.36
C LEU A 177 -20.16 11.49 -3.13
N PHE A 178 -19.26 12.29 -3.70
CA PHE A 178 -17.80 12.17 -3.55
C PHE A 178 -17.35 12.32 -2.09
N TRP A 179 -17.86 13.33 -1.40
CA TRP A 179 -17.50 13.59 0.00
C TRP A 179 -18.20 12.65 0.99
N TRP A 180 -19.24 11.92 0.57
CA TRP A 180 -19.98 10.99 1.42
C TRP A 180 -19.13 9.86 2.02
N PRO A 181 -18.40 9.03 1.23
CA PRO A 181 -17.52 8.00 1.78
C PRO A 181 -16.32 8.57 2.57
N VAL A 182 -15.92 9.81 2.29
CA VAL A 182 -14.81 10.48 2.99
C VAL A 182 -15.25 10.98 4.37
N ILE A 183 -16.44 11.57 4.50
CA ILE A 183 -16.90 12.16 5.78
C ILE A 183 -17.66 11.14 6.64
N GLU A 184 -18.31 10.15 6.03
CA GLU A 184 -19.13 9.13 6.70
C GLU A 184 -20.21 9.76 7.61
N PRO A 185 -21.16 10.54 7.03
CA PRO A 185 -22.19 11.21 7.83
C PRO A 185 -23.10 10.20 8.52
N TRP A 186 -23.16 10.22 9.85
CA TRP A 186 -23.96 9.28 10.64
C TRP A 186 -25.45 9.32 10.22
N PRO A 187 -26.11 8.15 10.06
CA PRO A 187 -25.66 6.79 10.41
C PRO A 187 -24.89 6.03 9.31
N SER A 188 -24.57 6.66 8.18
CA SER A 188 -23.86 6.01 7.08
C SER A 188 -22.42 5.65 7.43
N ARG A 189 -21.91 4.58 6.83
CA ARG A 189 -20.48 4.19 6.85
C ARG A 189 -20.04 3.78 5.45
N SER A 190 -18.78 4.06 5.13
CA SER A 190 -18.19 3.63 3.86
C SER A 190 -17.95 2.11 3.87
N PRO A 191 -18.16 1.40 2.74
CA PRO A 191 -17.79 -0.01 2.60
C PRO A 191 -16.27 -0.23 2.47
N TRP A 192 -15.50 0.84 2.24
CA TRP A 192 -14.04 0.75 2.10
C TRP A 192 -13.35 1.05 3.43
N PRO A 193 -12.19 0.40 3.71
CA PRO A 193 -11.44 0.69 4.93
C PRO A 193 -10.92 2.13 4.89
N ARG A 194 -10.79 2.75 6.06
CA ARG A 194 -10.44 4.18 6.18
C ARG A 194 -9.14 4.57 5.48
N TRP A 195 -8.16 3.67 5.40
CA TRP A 195 -6.90 3.89 4.68
C TRP A 195 -7.08 4.00 3.15
N ALA A 196 -8.07 3.32 2.57
CA ALA A 196 -8.34 3.35 1.14
C ALA A 196 -8.90 4.72 0.69
N MET A 197 -9.30 5.59 1.62
CA MET A 197 -9.68 6.97 1.32
C MET A 197 -8.46 7.85 0.98
N ILE A 198 -7.24 7.43 1.33
CA ILE A 198 -6.00 8.14 0.95
C ILE A 198 -5.80 8.07 -0.57
N PRO A 199 -5.65 6.87 -1.21
CA PRO A 199 -5.53 6.80 -2.66
C PRO A 199 -6.76 7.33 -3.38
N TYR A 200 -7.96 7.22 -2.79
CA TYR A 200 -9.19 7.84 -3.33
C TYR A 200 -9.07 9.36 -3.51
N LEU A 201 -8.63 10.08 -2.46
CA LEU A 201 -8.44 11.53 -2.51
C LEU A 201 -7.26 11.93 -3.39
N LEU A 202 -6.16 11.15 -3.39
CA LEU A 202 -5.01 11.40 -4.25
C LEU A 202 -5.35 11.21 -5.73
N LEU A 203 -6.17 10.23 -6.09
CA LEU A 203 -6.66 10.07 -7.47
C LEU A 203 -7.51 11.27 -7.92
N ALA A 204 -8.36 11.79 -7.02
CA ALA A 204 -9.15 13.00 -7.28
C ALA A 204 -8.27 14.26 -7.41
N ASP A 205 -7.16 14.33 -6.67
CA ASP A 205 -6.19 15.42 -6.75
C ASP A 205 -5.33 15.35 -8.03
N ILE A 206 -4.91 14.14 -8.43
CA ILE A 206 -4.18 13.93 -9.69
C ILE A 206 -5.03 14.38 -10.87
N GLN A 207 -6.30 13.97 -10.97
CA GLN A 207 -7.14 14.40 -12.08
C GLN A 207 -7.37 15.92 -12.07
N ASN A 208 -7.50 16.54 -10.88
CA ASN A 208 -7.62 17.99 -10.74
C ASN A 208 -6.34 18.69 -11.21
N THR A 209 -5.17 18.16 -10.84
CA THR A 209 -3.86 18.69 -11.24
C THR A 209 -3.66 18.62 -12.75
N VAL A 210 -4.01 17.49 -13.38
CA VAL A 210 -3.96 17.34 -14.84
C VAL A 210 -4.88 18.37 -15.51
N PHE A 211 -6.09 18.53 -14.98
CA PHE A 211 -7.05 19.48 -15.48
C PHE A 211 -6.55 20.94 -15.34
N SER A 212 -6.02 21.30 -14.17
CA SER A 212 -5.45 22.64 -13.93
C SER A 212 -4.21 22.92 -14.79
N ALA A 213 -3.33 21.95 -14.97
CA ALA A 213 -2.16 22.08 -15.85
C ALA A 213 -2.58 22.36 -17.29
N PHE A 214 -3.66 21.72 -17.77
CA PHE A 214 -4.22 22.03 -19.08
C PHE A 214 -4.60 23.51 -19.18
N PHE A 215 -5.35 24.06 -18.23
CA PHE A 215 -5.74 25.48 -18.25
C PHE A 215 -4.55 26.43 -18.14
N SER A 216 -3.59 26.12 -17.27
CA SER A 216 -2.44 27.00 -17.00
C SER A 216 -1.40 27.03 -18.11
N PHE A 217 -1.25 25.95 -18.89
CA PHE A 217 -0.18 25.85 -19.90
C PHE A 217 -0.69 25.84 -21.35
N TYR A 218 -2.01 25.86 -21.59
CA TYR A 218 -2.53 25.95 -22.94
C TYR A 218 -2.30 27.35 -23.53
N GLU A 219 -1.72 27.42 -24.73
CA GLU A 219 -1.21 28.68 -25.31
C GLU A 219 -2.30 29.62 -25.85
N THR A 220 -3.54 29.15 -25.97
CA THR A 220 -4.66 29.94 -26.50
C THR A 220 -5.88 29.90 -25.57
N PRO A 221 -6.72 30.95 -25.53
CA PRO A 221 -7.98 30.88 -24.80
C PRO A 221 -8.88 29.74 -25.33
N ILE A 222 -9.33 28.85 -24.44
CA ILE A 222 -10.08 27.63 -24.78
C ILE A 222 -11.54 27.92 -25.12
N TYR A 223 -12.15 28.89 -24.45
CA TYR A 223 -13.57 29.24 -24.60
C TYR A 223 -13.74 30.58 -25.32
N GLU A 224 -14.64 30.62 -26.30
CA GLU A 224 -14.84 31.77 -27.18
C GLU A 224 -15.58 32.90 -26.46
N THR A 225 -16.53 32.58 -25.57
CA THR A 225 -17.24 33.59 -24.78
C THR A 225 -16.26 34.50 -24.02
N TYR A 226 -15.23 33.90 -23.41
CA TYR A 226 -14.21 34.68 -22.72
C TYR A 226 -13.24 35.38 -23.65
N ARG A 227 -13.09 34.98 -24.92
CA ARG A 227 -12.28 35.73 -25.90
C ARG A 227 -12.98 37.04 -26.26
N THR A 228 -14.29 37.01 -26.46
CA THR A 228 -15.11 38.16 -26.90
C THR A 228 -15.63 39.04 -25.75
N ALA A 229 -15.61 38.54 -24.50
CA ALA A 229 -16.11 39.29 -23.35
C ALA A 229 -15.35 40.62 -23.12
N PRO A 230 -16.04 41.70 -22.73
CA PRO A 230 -15.40 42.96 -22.35
C PRO A 230 -14.42 42.79 -21.18
N ARG A 231 -13.20 43.34 -21.29
CA ARG A 231 -12.20 43.26 -20.22
C ARG A 231 -12.47 44.31 -19.15
N ILE A 232 -12.92 43.84 -18.00
CA ILE A 232 -13.18 44.66 -16.80
C ILE A 232 -11.96 44.75 -15.86
N VAL A 233 -10.94 43.91 -16.08
CA VAL A 233 -9.65 43.89 -15.37
C VAL A 233 -8.54 44.01 -16.41
N SER A 234 -7.38 44.55 -16.04
CA SER A 234 -6.20 44.70 -16.90
C SER A 234 -5.48 43.37 -17.20
N MET A 235 -6.24 42.28 -17.40
CA MET A 235 -5.75 40.95 -17.72
C MET A 235 -6.27 40.53 -19.09
N THR A 236 -5.43 39.87 -19.88
CA THR A 236 -5.82 39.22 -21.13
C THR A 236 -6.62 37.95 -20.85
N ALA A 237 -7.35 37.45 -21.85
CA ALA A 237 -8.12 36.21 -21.73
C ALA A 237 -7.24 35.00 -21.36
N LEU A 238 -6.00 34.98 -21.87
CA LEU A 238 -5.04 33.92 -21.64
C LEU A 238 -4.48 33.96 -20.21
N GLU A 239 -4.19 35.16 -19.70
CA GLU A 239 -3.78 35.35 -18.30
C GLU A 239 -4.90 34.96 -17.33
N ASP A 240 -6.15 35.33 -17.64
CA ASP A 240 -7.32 34.94 -16.83
C ASP A 240 -7.52 33.42 -16.81
N GLN A 241 -7.34 32.75 -17.95
CA GLN A 241 -7.33 31.28 -18.03
C GLN A 241 -6.20 30.66 -17.20
N SER A 242 -5.01 31.24 -17.25
CA SER A 242 -3.86 30.76 -16.49
C SER A 242 -4.09 30.86 -14.99
N VAL A 243 -4.68 31.98 -14.54
CA VAL A 243 -5.09 32.21 -13.15
C VAL A 243 -6.22 31.27 -12.75
N ALA A 244 -7.19 31.02 -13.63
CA ALA A 244 -8.26 30.05 -13.39
C ALA A 244 -7.70 28.65 -13.14
N GLY A 245 -6.74 28.20 -13.96
CA GLY A 245 -6.00 26.95 -13.75
C GLY A 245 -5.26 26.93 -12.40
N ALA A 246 -4.59 28.03 -12.03
CA ALA A 246 -3.90 28.13 -10.74
C ALA A 246 -4.85 28.07 -9.52
N ILE A 247 -6.03 28.69 -9.63
CA ILE A 247 -7.10 28.66 -8.61
C ILE A 247 -7.66 27.25 -8.44
N MET A 248 -7.83 26.50 -9.53
CA MET A 248 -8.22 25.10 -9.45
C MET A 248 -7.13 24.23 -8.84
N TRP A 249 -5.86 24.52 -9.13
CA TRP A 249 -4.74 23.72 -8.68
C TRP A 249 -4.51 23.86 -7.17
N VAL A 250 -4.10 25.03 -6.71
CA VAL A 250 -3.53 25.19 -5.36
C VAL A 250 -4.63 25.05 -4.28
N PRO A 251 -5.72 25.84 -4.30
CA PRO A 251 -6.87 25.62 -3.43
C PRO A 251 -7.46 24.21 -3.52
N GLY A 252 -7.62 23.66 -4.73
CA GLY A 252 -8.19 22.33 -4.94
C GLY A 252 -7.38 21.24 -4.23
N SER A 253 -6.06 21.23 -4.46
CA SER A 253 -5.15 20.28 -3.83
C SER A 253 -5.13 20.41 -2.30
N ILE A 254 -5.15 21.64 -1.75
CA ILE A 254 -5.22 21.83 -0.30
C ILE A 254 -6.47 21.19 0.30
N ILE A 255 -7.62 21.32 -0.36
CA ILE A 255 -8.90 20.76 0.10
C ILE A 255 -8.88 19.22 0.06
N PHE A 256 -8.18 18.60 -0.88
CA PHE A 256 -8.00 17.13 -0.91
C PHE A 256 -6.96 16.63 0.10
N LEU A 257 -5.84 17.35 0.26
CA LEU A 257 -4.72 16.93 1.12
C LEU A 257 -5.02 17.09 2.61
N PHE A 258 -5.85 18.07 3.01
CA PHE A 258 -6.20 18.25 4.42
C PHE A 258 -6.94 17.04 5.03
N PRO A 259 -8.01 16.50 4.41
CA PRO A 259 -8.63 15.25 4.83
C PRO A 259 -7.66 14.05 4.80
N VAL A 260 -6.74 13.97 3.83
CA VAL A 260 -5.69 12.94 3.83
C VAL A 260 -4.85 13.03 5.11
N ALA A 261 -4.39 14.22 5.48
CA ALA A 261 -3.63 14.44 6.71
C ALA A 261 -4.44 14.07 7.97
N VAL A 262 -5.73 14.40 8.02
CA VAL A 262 -6.64 14.04 9.13
C VAL A 262 -6.84 12.52 9.21
N ILE A 263 -7.08 11.87 8.07
CA ILE A 263 -7.27 10.41 7.97
C ILE A 263 -5.98 9.71 8.38
N LEU A 264 -4.84 10.14 7.84
CA LEU A 264 -3.53 9.64 8.22
C LEU A 264 -3.38 9.79 9.73
N ARG A 265 -3.51 11.00 10.30
CA ARG A 265 -3.46 11.21 11.76
C ARG A 265 -4.39 10.28 12.53
N SER A 266 -5.60 9.98 12.04
CA SER A 266 -6.56 9.09 12.70
C SER A 266 -6.12 7.61 12.67
N LEU A 267 -5.57 7.14 11.54
CA LEU A 267 -4.96 5.82 11.39
C LEU A 267 -3.69 5.71 12.23
N LEU A 268 -2.95 6.81 12.34
CA LEU A 268 -1.78 6.96 13.18
C LEU A 268 -2.17 7.25 14.64
N HIS A 269 -3.44 7.45 15.00
CA HIS A 269 -3.82 7.78 16.39
C HIS A 269 -3.82 6.50 17.25
N PRO A 270 -3.18 6.48 18.44
CA PRO A 270 -2.98 5.27 19.25
C PRO A 270 -4.23 4.57 19.83
N ARG A 271 -5.45 4.96 19.47
CA ARG A 271 -6.68 4.44 20.10
C ARG A 271 -7.22 3.15 19.48
N LEU A 272 -6.63 2.65 18.40
CA LEU A 272 -7.08 1.41 17.73
C LEU A 272 -6.04 0.29 17.67
N VAL A 273 -4.90 0.40 18.39
CA VAL A 273 -3.98 -0.72 18.58
C VAL A 273 -3.40 -0.68 20.00
N ALA A 274 -3.62 -1.77 20.72
CA ALA A 274 -3.42 -2.05 22.15
C ALA A 274 -4.54 -1.51 23.08
N PRO A 275 -5.46 -2.39 23.54
CA PRO A 275 -6.10 -2.22 24.84
C PRO A 275 -5.04 -1.88 25.91
N GLU A 276 -5.40 -1.11 26.93
CA GLU A 276 -4.56 -0.78 28.10
C GLU A 276 -3.80 -2.03 28.62
N GLU A 277 -4.44 -3.20 28.52
CA GLU A 277 -3.91 -4.55 28.78
C GLU A 277 -2.56 -4.86 28.09
N TYR A 278 -2.36 -4.47 26.84
CA TYR A 278 -1.11 -4.75 26.12
C TYR A 278 0.05 -3.83 26.55
N ARG A 279 -0.25 -2.61 27.04
CA ARG A 279 0.77 -1.71 27.60
C ARG A 279 1.24 -2.17 28.98
N LEU A 280 0.33 -2.69 29.81
CA LEU A 280 0.65 -3.25 31.12
C LEU A 280 1.35 -4.61 31.01
N ALA A 281 1.01 -5.45 30.03
CA ALA A 281 1.74 -6.71 29.77
C ALA A 281 3.18 -6.50 29.26
N ALA A 282 3.46 -5.37 28.58
CA ALA A 282 4.82 -4.97 28.23
C ALA A 282 5.64 -4.51 29.45
N ILE A 283 4.98 -4.17 30.57
CA ILE A 283 5.59 -3.65 31.81
C ILE A 283 5.39 -4.60 33.02
N GLY A 284 4.63 -5.70 32.87
CA GLY A 284 4.44 -6.72 33.91
C GLY A 284 3.37 -6.41 34.98
N GLY A 285 2.41 -5.51 34.74
CA GLY A 285 1.35 -5.16 35.71
C GLY A 285 0.05 -5.98 35.58
N PRO A 286 -0.74 -6.18 36.66
CA PRO A 286 -2.00 -6.93 36.64
C PRO A 286 -3.12 -6.19 35.86
N PRO A 287 -4.08 -6.92 35.25
CA PRO A 287 -5.17 -6.34 34.46
C PRO A 287 -6.19 -5.59 35.35
N LEU A 288 -6.73 -4.49 34.83
CA LEU A 288 -7.78 -3.70 35.49
C LEU A 288 -9.17 -4.34 35.30
N PRO A 289 -10.09 -4.19 36.27
CA PRO A 289 -11.43 -4.78 36.19
C PRO A 289 -12.32 -4.08 35.13
N PRO A 290 -13.29 -4.81 34.54
CA PRO A 290 -14.21 -4.27 33.53
C PRO A 290 -15.20 -3.25 34.10
N VAL A 291 -15.58 -2.26 33.28
CA VAL A 291 -16.54 -1.20 33.63
C VAL A 291 -17.98 -1.74 33.48
N PRO A 292 -18.93 -1.45 34.40
CA PRO A 292 -20.29 -2.02 34.37
C PRO A 292 -21.20 -1.47 33.25
N ASP A 293 -21.95 -2.37 32.59
CA ASP A 293 -22.87 -2.17 31.43
C ASP A 293 -24.16 -1.35 31.71
N ALA A 294 -24.29 -0.68 32.85
CA ALA A 294 -25.61 -0.23 33.34
C ALA A 294 -26.23 1.00 32.64
N VAL A 295 -25.55 1.66 31.70
CA VAL A 295 -26.01 2.96 31.16
C VAL A 295 -26.87 2.85 29.88
N PHE A 296 -26.93 1.68 29.22
CA PHE A 296 -27.48 1.59 27.86
C PHE A 296 -28.98 1.22 27.72
N ARG A 297 -29.74 1.07 28.81
CA ARG A 297 -31.10 0.45 28.73
C ARG A 297 -32.30 1.40 28.53
N SER A 298 -32.18 2.73 28.51
CA SER A 298 -33.38 3.59 28.69
C SER A 298 -33.97 4.30 27.46
N VAL A 299 -33.61 3.96 26.21
CA VAL A 299 -34.34 4.47 25.03
C VAL A 299 -34.57 3.37 23.99
N ALA A 300 -35.63 2.59 24.18
CA ALA A 300 -36.09 1.61 23.19
C ALA A 300 -36.89 2.32 22.07
N LEU A 301 -36.26 2.46 20.90
CA LEU A 301 -36.93 2.66 19.61
C LEU A 301 -36.70 1.38 18.80
N PRO A 302 -37.75 0.67 18.32
CA PRO A 302 -37.62 -0.59 17.57
C PRO A 302 -36.82 -0.51 16.26
N LEU A 303 -36.35 0.68 15.89
CA LEU A 303 -35.49 0.97 14.74
C LEU A 303 -33.98 0.87 15.04
N LEU A 304 -33.58 0.66 16.31
CA LEU A 304 -32.18 0.69 16.76
C LEU A 304 -31.79 -0.47 17.69
N GLU A 305 -32.66 -1.45 17.92
CA GLU A 305 -32.26 -2.72 18.53
C GLU A 305 -31.45 -3.55 17.53
N SER A 306 -30.21 -3.15 17.33
CA SER A 306 -29.16 -4.15 17.23
C SER A 306 -28.78 -4.48 18.68
N PRO A 307 -28.75 -5.74 19.12
CA PRO A 307 -28.12 -6.06 20.39
C PRO A 307 -26.71 -5.43 20.40
N PRO A 308 -26.19 -5.00 21.56
CA PRO A 308 -24.79 -4.58 21.64
C PRO A 308 -23.98 -5.69 20.97
N PRO A 309 -23.13 -5.37 19.98
CA PRO A 309 -22.41 -6.42 19.28
C PRO A 309 -21.58 -7.13 20.34
N VAL A 310 -21.94 -8.39 20.62
CA VAL A 310 -20.97 -9.38 21.05
C VAL A 310 -19.77 -9.18 20.10
N PRO A 311 -18.51 -9.18 20.57
CA PRO A 311 -17.35 -9.14 19.70
C PRO A 311 -17.24 -10.46 18.91
N THR A 312 -18.24 -10.75 18.09
CA THR A 312 -18.20 -11.70 16.99
C THR A 312 -17.49 -10.99 15.85
N ALA A 313 -16.41 -11.62 15.37
CA ALA A 313 -15.60 -11.27 14.20
C ALA A 313 -16.11 -10.08 13.39
N SER A 314 -15.29 -9.01 13.38
CA SER A 314 -15.48 -7.82 12.56
C SER A 314 -15.98 -8.17 11.15
N ARG A 315 -17.20 -7.69 10.86
CA ARG A 315 -17.78 -7.60 9.51
C ARG A 315 -16.72 -7.18 8.49
N GLU A 316 -16.52 -8.05 7.50
CA GLU A 316 -15.87 -7.79 6.20
C GLU A 316 -14.46 -7.19 6.25
N GLU A 317 -13.52 -7.86 6.91
CA GLU A 317 -12.17 -7.83 6.36
C GLU A 317 -12.21 -8.48 4.98
N ARG A 318 -11.73 -7.78 3.94
CA ARG A 318 -11.67 -8.29 2.57
C ARG A 318 -10.81 -9.56 2.55
N ASP A 319 -11.47 -10.71 2.63
CA ASP A 319 -10.86 -12.02 2.54
C ASP A 319 -10.82 -12.47 1.08
N LEU A 320 -9.62 -12.60 0.52
CA LEU A 320 -9.46 -13.03 -0.87
C LEU A 320 -10.06 -14.41 -1.11
N LEU A 321 -10.13 -15.26 -0.07
CA LEU A 321 -10.72 -16.59 -0.18
C LEU A 321 -12.25 -16.60 -0.24
N ARG A 322 -12.91 -15.48 0.06
CA ARG A 322 -14.37 -15.33 -0.09
C ARG A 322 -14.80 -14.78 -1.45
N ILE A 323 -13.85 -14.34 -2.27
CA ILE A 323 -14.15 -13.85 -3.63
C ILE A 323 -14.59 -15.04 -4.49
N ARG A 324 -15.79 -14.95 -5.07
CA ARG A 324 -16.37 -16.01 -5.92
C ARG A 324 -15.45 -16.26 -7.12
N GLY A 325 -15.14 -17.53 -7.38
CA GLY A 325 -14.20 -17.94 -8.43
C GLY A 325 -12.74 -17.94 -7.96
N LEU A 326 -12.25 -16.84 -7.39
CA LEU A 326 -10.85 -16.72 -6.97
C LEU A 326 -10.51 -17.59 -5.74
N GLY A 327 -11.36 -17.57 -4.71
CA GLY A 327 -11.09 -18.28 -3.45
C GLY A 327 -10.91 -19.80 -3.60
N PRO A 328 -11.80 -20.51 -4.32
CA PRO A 328 -11.64 -21.94 -4.60
C PRO A 328 -10.37 -22.25 -5.39
N VAL A 329 -9.98 -21.39 -6.34
CA VAL A 329 -8.75 -21.59 -7.13
C VAL A 329 -7.51 -21.43 -6.24
N LEU A 330 -7.44 -20.36 -5.45
CA LEU A 330 -6.30 -20.09 -4.56
C LEU A 330 -6.12 -21.17 -3.49
N SER A 331 -7.21 -21.70 -2.94
CA SER A 331 -7.17 -22.77 -1.92
C SER A 331 -7.05 -24.18 -2.50
N SER A 332 -7.09 -24.33 -3.83
CA SER A 332 -7.01 -25.63 -4.50
C SER A 332 -5.59 -26.20 -4.46
N LEU A 333 -5.48 -27.44 -3.97
CA LEU A 333 -4.23 -28.20 -4.03
C LEU A 333 -3.82 -28.51 -5.48
N ALA A 334 -4.80 -28.77 -6.36
CA ALA A 334 -4.53 -29.06 -7.76
C ALA A 334 -3.89 -27.85 -8.44
N PHE A 335 -4.46 -26.65 -8.25
CA PHE A 335 -3.90 -25.40 -8.78
C PHE A 335 -2.47 -25.16 -8.30
N ARG A 336 -2.24 -25.28 -6.98
CA ARG A 336 -0.89 -25.15 -6.40
C ARG A 336 0.09 -26.16 -6.99
N ARG A 337 -0.31 -27.43 -7.13
CA ARG A 337 0.54 -28.49 -7.70
C ARG A 337 0.82 -28.26 -9.18
N THR A 338 -0.15 -27.78 -9.95
CA THR A 338 0.04 -27.42 -11.36
C THR A 338 1.12 -26.36 -11.50
N ILE A 339 1.07 -25.30 -10.70
CA ILE A 339 2.11 -24.26 -10.68
C ILE A 339 3.48 -24.86 -10.31
N GLN A 340 3.54 -25.70 -9.27
CA GLN A 340 4.79 -26.35 -8.86
C GLN A 340 5.39 -27.23 -9.96
N TRP A 341 4.57 -27.98 -10.69
CA TRP A 341 5.02 -28.81 -11.81
C TRP A 341 5.49 -27.97 -13.00
N ILE A 342 4.77 -26.91 -13.37
CA ILE A 342 5.19 -25.99 -14.43
C ILE A 342 6.55 -25.38 -14.08
N LEU A 343 6.71 -24.88 -12.85
CA LEU A 343 7.97 -24.29 -12.40
C LEU A 343 9.10 -25.32 -12.27
N LEU A 344 8.77 -26.58 -11.96
CA LEU A 344 9.76 -27.66 -11.94
C LEU A 344 10.24 -27.98 -13.35
N LEU A 345 9.34 -28.11 -14.32
CA LEU A 345 9.70 -28.32 -15.73
C LEU A 345 10.53 -27.16 -16.26
N LEU A 346 10.16 -25.92 -15.91
CA LEU A 346 10.94 -24.74 -16.27
C LEU A 346 12.34 -24.77 -15.64
N ALA A 347 12.45 -25.12 -14.35
CA ALA A 347 13.74 -25.24 -13.68
C ALA A 347 14.62 -26.34 -14.29
N VAL A 348 14.02 -27.47 -14.71
CA VAL A 348 14.73 -28.53 -15.44
C VAL A 348 15.22 -28.02 -16.79
N ALA A 349 14.38 -27.32 -17.55
CA ALA A 349 14.79 -26.73 -18.83
C ALA A 349 15.94 -25.74 -18.66
N VAL A 350 15.87 -24.87 -17.64
CA VAL A 350 16.95 -23.93 -17.28
C VAL A 350 18.24 -24.67 -16.92
N VAL A 351 18.17 -25.75 -16.15
CA VAL A 351 19.36 -26.54 -15.78
C VAL A 351 19.97 -27.24 -16.98
N LEU A 352 19.14 -27.87 -17.83
CA LEU A 352 19.62 -28.55 -19.03
C LEU A 352 20.29 -27.55 -19.98
N ASP A 353 19.66 -26.40 -20.19
CA ASP A 353 20.21 -25.37 -21.06
C ASP A 353 21.47 -24.72 -20.48
N GLY A 354 21.53 -24.50 -19.17
CA GLY A 354 22.75 -23.99 -18.53
C GLY A 354 23.93 -24.96 -18.57
N LEU A 355 23.70 -26.27 -18.73
CA LEU A 355 24.75 -27.29 -18.81
C LEU A 355 25.15 -27.65 -20.24
N LEU A 356 24.23 -27.58 -21.19
CA LEU A 356 24.40 -28.07 -22.56
C LEU A 356 24.34 -26.97 -23.62
N GLY A 357 23.73 -25.83 -23.30
CA GLY A 357 23.56 -24.70 -24.20
C GLY A 357 24.80 -23.78 -24.25
N PRO A 358 24.69 -22.65 -24.97
CA PRO A 358 25.77 -21.69 -25.10
C PRO A 358 26.23 -21.11 -23.76
N ASP A 359 27.53 -20.86 -23.63
CA ASP A 359 28.12 -20.22 -22.44
C ASP A 359 27.75 -18.73 -22.29
N LEU A 360 27.22 -18.11 -23.34
CA LEU A 360 26.79 -16.70 -23.34
C LEU A 360 25.45 -16.54 -22.63
N SER A 361 25.44 -15.87 -21.48
CA SER A 361 24.26 -15.66 -20.65
C SER A 361 23.03 -15.09 -21.38
N PRO A 362 23.14 -14.09 -22.26
CA PRO A 362 21.99 -13.55 -22.99
C PRO A 362 21.35 -14.54 -23.98
N MET A 363 22.08 -15.59 -24.38
CA MET A 363 21.61 -16.62 -25.31
C MET A 363 21.09 -17.88 -24.59
N ASN A 364 21.22 -17.92 -23.27
CA ASN A 364 20.94 -19.11 -22.46
C ASN A 364 19.78 -18.84 -21.49
N LEU A 365 18.84 -19.78 -21.37
CA LEU A 365 17.73 -19.68 -20.42
C LEU A 365 18.20 -19.49 -18.97
N ALA A 366 19.35 -20.06 -18.59
CA ALA A 366 19.92 -19.90 -17.26
C ALA A 366 20.49 -18.50 -17.00
N GLY A 367 20.97 -17.81 -18.04
CA GLY A 367 21.39 -16.42 -17.92
C GLY A 367 20.21 -15.44 -17.88
N VAL A 368 19.13 -15.72 -18.62
CA VAL A 368 18.01 -14.78 -18.79
C VAL A 368 16.88 -15.00 -17.77
N LEU A 369 16.37 -16.22 -17.61
CA LEU A 369 15.13 -16.45 -16.84
C LEU A 369 15.27 -16.17 -15.33
N PRO A 370 16.24 -16.75 -14.59
CA PRO A 370 16.33 -16.57 -13.15
C PRO A 370 16.73 -15.16 -12.73
N TRP A 371 17.56 -14.50 -13.55
CA TRP A 371 18.22 -13.25 -13.19
C TRP A 371 17.49 -12.00 -13.69
N THR A 372 16.87 -12.06 -14.87
CA THR A 372 16.14 -10.93 -15.45
C THR A 372 14.65 -11.01 -15.13
N HIS A 373 13.99 -12.13 -15.49
CA HIS A 373 12.53 -12.22 -15.43
C HIS A 373 12.00 -12.66 -14.07
N TRP A 374 12.56 -13.74 -13.54
CA TRP A 374 12.07 -14.33 -12.29
C TRP A 374 12.17 -13.35 -11.12
N ARG A 375 13.28 -12.62 -10.99
CA ARG A 375 13.45 -11.62 -9.93
C ARG A 375 12.43 -10.49 -10.03
N GLY A 376 12.22 -9.91 -11.21
CA GLY A 376 11.22 -8.87 -11.42
C GLY A 376 9.82 -9.34 -11.02
N ILE A 377 9.42 -10.51 -11.51
CA ILE A 377 8.13 -11.15 -11.17
C ILE A 377 8.02 -11.41 -9.67
N VAL A 378 9.08 -11.90 -9.02
CA VAL A 378 9.11 -12.19 -7.59
C VAL A 378 8.84 -10.94 -6.76
N VAL A 379 9.53 -9.84 -7.04
CA VAL A 379 9.42 -8.61 -6.23
C VAL A 379 8.04 -7.96 -6.41
N LEU A 380 7.47 -8.02 -7.61
CA LEU A 380 6.09 -7.60 -7.88
C LEU A 380 5.06 -8.47 -7.14
N GLY A 381 5.20 -9.79 -7.16
CA GLY A 381 4.24 -10.66 -6.47
C GLY A 381 4.38 -10.60 -4.94
N LEU A 382 5.58 -10.29 -4.39
CA LEU A 382 5.74 -10.01 -2.96
C LEU A 382 4.94 -8.77 -2.53
N LEU A 383 4.94 -7.72 -3.35
CA LEU A 383 4.16 -6.50 -3.11
C LEU A 383 2.65 -6.79 -3.11
N LEU A 384 2.16 -7.64 -4.02
CA LEU A 384 0.73 -7.88 -4.20
C LEU A 384 0.16 -8.99 -3.30
N ALA A 385 0.89 -10.09 -3.13
CA ALA A 385 0.36 -11.34 -2.58
C ALA A 385 1.27 -12.02 -1.54
N GLY A 386 2.23 -11.29 -0.98
CA GLY A 386 3.11 -11.80 0.08
C GLY A 386 3.95 -12.98 -0.42
N ASN A 387 4.07 -14.04 0.38
CA ASN A 387 4.96 -15.18 0.07
C ASN A 387 4.39 -16.17 -0.96
N ILE A 388 3.60 -15.72 -1.94
CA ILE A 388 2.95 -16.60 -2.91
C ILE A 388 3.93 -17.47 -3.72
N PHE A 389 5.14 -16.96 -4.00
CA PHE A 389 6.19 -17.75 -4.66
C PHE A 389 6.71 -18.91 -3.82
N CYS A 390 6.69 -18.78 -2.49
CA CYS A 390 7.01 -19.90 -1.60
C CYS A 390 5.95 -21.00 -1.68
N ALA A 391 4.69 -20.66 -1.98
CA ALA A 391 3.62 -21.62 -2.17
C ALA A 391 3.77 -22.39 -3.51
N GLY A 392 4.15 -21.68 -4.57
CA GLY A 392 4.41 -22.24 -5.90
C GLY A 392 5.77 -22.90 -6.08
N CYS A 393 6.66 -22.84 -5.07
CA CYS A 393 8.06 -23.24 -5.18
C CYS A 393 8.25 -24.68 -5.72
N PRO A 394 9.05 -24.89 -6.79
CA PRO A 394 9.22 -26.21 -7.40
C PRO A 394 9.98 -27.20 -6.51
N PHE A 395 10.77 -26.71 -5.55
CA PHE A 395 11.49 -27.54 -4.58
C PHE A 395 10.56 -28.38 -3.70
N MET A 396 9.27 -28.02 -3.64
CA MET A 396 8.27 -28.72 -2.84
C MET A 396 7.99 -30.14 -3.33
N LEU A 397 8.09 -30.40 -4.64
CA LEU A 397 7.78 -31.72 -5.21
C LEU A 397 8.84 -32.78 -4.86
N PRO A 398 10.16 -32.57 -5.12
CA PRO A 398 11.18 -33.54 -4.75
C PRO A 398 11.31 -33.72 -3.23
N ARG A 399 11.13 -32.62 -2.49
CA ARG A 399 11.03 -32.63 -1.03
C ARG A 399 9.90 -33.54 -0.52
N GLU A 400 8.70 -33.43 -1.09
CA GLU A 400 7.56 -34.26 -0.71
C GLU A 400 7.81 -35.74 -1.01
N LEU A 401 8.46 -36.04 -2.14
CA LEU A 401 8.90 -37.39 -2.48
C LEU A 401 9.91 -37.93 -1.46
N GLY A 402 10.97 -37.16 -1.14
CA GLY A 402 11.96 -37.53 -0.14
C GLY A 402 11.32 -37.83 1.22
N LYS A 403 10.40 -36.99 1.67
CA LYS A 403 9.64 -37.22 2.92
C LYS A 403 8.79 -38.49 2.91
N ARG A 404 8.19 -38.85 1.77
CA ARG A 404 7.41 -40.10 1.65
C ARG A 404 8.31 -41.33 1.76
N ILE A 405 9.52 -41.24 1.22
CA ILE A 405 10.52 -42.32 1.25
C ILE A 405 11.12 -42.47 2.64
N PHE A 406 11.66 -41.38 3.21
CA PHE A 406 12.46 -41.43 4.44
C PHE A 406 11.68 -41.23 5.74
N LYS A 407 10.44 -40.69 5.67
CA LYS A 407 9.54 -40.45 6.83
C LYS A 407 10.25 -39.81 8.04
N PRO A 408 10.80 -38.60 7.90
CA PRO A 408 11.63 -37.98 8.94
C PRO A 408 10.86 -37.70 10.24
N THR A 409 11.42 -38.17 11.34
CA THR A 409 10.89 -37.94 12.70
C THR A 409 11.75 -36.98 13.53
N ARG A 410 13.01 -36.75 13.12
CA ARG A 410 13.98 -35.97 13.89
C ARG A 410 13.64 -34.47 13.85
N PRO A 411 13.58 -33.77 15.01
CA PRO A 411 13.40 -32.32 15.03
C PRO A 411 14.69 -31.58 14.62
N TRP A 412 14.52 -30.37 14.07
CA TRP A 412 15.66 -29.48 13.83
C TRP A 412 16.42 -29.18 15.14
N PRO A 413 17.77 -29.28 15.18
CA PRO A 413 18.57 -29.12 16.39
C PRO A 413 18.33 -27.77 17.07
N ARG A 414 18.18 -27.74 18.40
CA ARG A 414 17.81 -26.53 19.15
C ARG A 414 18.82 -25.39 18.97
N TRP A 415 20.11 -25.70 18.94
CA TRP A 415 21.20 -24.73 18.76
C TRP A 415 21.21 -24.11 17.34
N LEU A 416 20.59 -24.78 16.36
CA LEU A 416 20.41 -24.26 14.99
C LEU A 416 19.07 -23.55 14.76
N ARG A 417 18.23 -23.36 15.78
CA ARG A 417 16.94 -22.65 15.66
C ARG A 417 17.10 -21.12 15.64
N SER A 418 18.06 -20.63 14.88
CA SER A 418 18.29 -19.21 14.63
C SER A 418 18.36 -18.93 13.13
N LYS A 419 18.41 -17.66 12.76
CA LYS A 419 18.57 -17.21 11.38
C LYS A 419 20.03 -16.98 10.99
N TRP A 420 21.00 -17.25 11.87
CA TRP A 420 22.42 -16.98 11.59
C TRP A 420 22.97 -17.74 10.39
N ILE A 421 22.56 -19.00 10.19
CA ILE A 421 22.90 -19.76 8.98
C ILE A 421 22.39 -19.01 7.74
N ALA A 422 21.13 -18.60 7.76
CA ALA A 422 20.55 -17.90 6.64
C ALA A 422 21.18 -16.51 6.41
N VAL A 423 21.58 -15.80 7.46
CA VAL A 423 22.35 -14.55 7.36
C VAL A 423 23.68 -14.80 6.65
N ALA A 424 24.43 -15.81 7.08
CA ALA A 424 25.72 -16.16 6.47
C ALA A 424 25.54 -16.59 5.00
N LEU A 425 24.56 -17.45 4.71
CA LEU A 425 24.25 -17.89 3.36
C LEU A 425 23.78 -16.74 2.46
N LEU A 426 23.05 -15.77 3.00
CA LEU A 426 22.60 -14.61 2.23
C LEU A 426 23.76 -13.65 1.92
N ILE A 427 24.65 -13.39 2.88
CA ILE A 427 25.88 -12.62 2.64
C ILE A 427 26.72 -13.32 1.57
N LEU A 428 26.95 -14.63 1.73
CA LEU A 428 27.71 -15.42 0.78
C LEU A 428 27.07 -15.38 -0.60
N PHE A 429 25.75 -15.58 -0.69
CA PHE A 429 25.02 -15.57 -1.95
C PHE A 429 25.13 -14.20 -2.65
N LEU A 430 24.86 -13.10 -1.94
CA LEU A 430 24.96 -11.75 -2.50
C LEU A 430 26.40 -11.40 -2.91
N TRP A 431 27.39 -11.80 -2.12
CA TRP A 431 28.81 -11.64 -2.46
C TRP A 431 29.19 -12.45 -3.70
N THR A 432 28.86 -13.75 -3.76
CA THR A 432 29.16 -14.58 -4.94
C THR A 432 28.45 -14.07 -6.19
N TYR A 433 27.21 -13.60 -6.06
CA TYR A 433 26.46 -13.00 -7.14
C TYR A 433 27.18 -11.78 -7.72
N GLU A 434 27.72 -10.93 -6.85
CA GLU A 434 28.37 -9.69 -7.25
C GLU A 434 29.78 -9.91 -7.78
N VAL A 435 30.58 -10.71 -7.07
CA VAL A 435 32.01 -10.83 -7.30
C VAL A 435 32.36 -11.95 -8.27
N LEU A 436 31.62 -13.05 -8.26
CA LEU A 436 31.85 -14.19 -9.18
C LEU A 436 30.98 -14.12 -10.44
N GLY A 437 30.10 -13.13 -10.54
CA GLY A 437 29.23 -12.98 -11.70
C GLY A 437 28.36 -14.21 -11.94
N LEU A 438 27.70 -14.74 -10.90
CA LEU A 438 26.83 -15.94 -11.05
C LEU A 438 25.79 -15.78 -12.18
N TRP A 439 25.39 -14.54 -12.47
CA TRP A 439 24.46 -14.17 -13.53
C TRP A 439 25.05 -14.24 -14.95
N ASP A 440 26.38 -14.20 -15.07
CA ASP A 440 27.11 -14.21 -16.35
C ASP A 440 27.59 -15.60 -16.75
N SER A 441 27.43 -16.61 -15.86
CA SER A 441 27.75 -18.00 -16.14
C SER A 441 26.50 -18.89 -16.06
N PRO A 442 25.97 -19.36 -17.21
CA PRO A 442 24.86 -20.31 -17.26
C PRO A 442 25.16 -21.61 -16.52
N TRP A 443 26.40 -22.11 -16.66
CA TRP A 443 26.87 -23.32 -16.01
C TRP A 443 26.85 -23.22 -14.48
N LEU A 444 27.37 -22.13 -13.92
CA LEU A 444 27.31 -21.88 -12.48
C LEU A 444 25.86 -21.75 -12.00
N THR A 445 25.02 -21.07 -12.78
CA THR A 445 23.58 -20.94 -12.47
C THR A 445 22.89 -22.31 -12.39
N ALA A 446 23.15 -23.21 -13.34
CA ALA A 446 22.60 -24.57 -13.32
C ALA A 446 23.03 -25.34 -12.06
N TRP A 447 24.31 -25.28 -11.68
CA TRP A 447 24.81 -25.93 -10.46
C TRP A 447 24.25 -25.33 -9.18
N VAL A 448 24.03 -24.01 -9.13
CA VAL A 448 23.32 -23.37 -8.01
C VAL A 448 21.92 -23.96 -7.89
N ILE A 449 21.17 -24.07 -8.98
CA ILE A 449 19.81 -24.64 -8.97
C ILE A 449 19.85 -26.10 -8.48
N ILE A 450 20.73 -26.94 -9.04
CA ILE A 450 20.91 -28.34 -8.63
C ILE A 450 21.23 -28.45 -7.13
N ALA A 451 22.19 -27.64 -6.65
CA ALA A 451 22.59 -27.62 -5.26
C ALA A 451 21.42 -27.25 -4.33
N TYR A 452 20.56 -26.31 -4.72
CA TYR A 452 19.36 -25.97 -3.97
C TYR A 452 18.35 -27.12 -3.92
N PHE A 453 18.07 -27.78 -5.05
CA PHE A 453 17.18 -28.94 -5.09
C PHE A 453 17.71 -30.08 -4.21
N LEU A 454 19.01 -30.36 -4.28
CA LEU A 454 19.66 -31.37 -3.45
C LEU A 454 19.59 -30.99 -1.97
N ALA A 455 19.99 -29.78 -1.61
CA ALA A 455 19.99 -29.32 -0.22
C ALA A 455 18.58 -29.35 0.40
N ALA A 456 17.57 -28.86 -0.33
CA ALA A 456 16.18 -28.89 0.10
C ALA A 456 15.67 -30.32 0.33
N THR A 457 15.97 -31.22 -0.61
CA THR A 457 15.55 -32.63 -0.55
C THR A 457 16.25 -33.37 0.58
N VAL A 458 17.57 -33.21 0.72
CA VAL A 458 18.36 -33.86 1.78
C VAL A 458 17.88 -33.40 3.15
N VAL A 459 17.88 -32.08 3.41
CA VAL A 459 17.55 -31.55 4.74
C VAL A 459 16.15 -31.99 5.19
N ASP A 460 15.15 -31.84 4.35
CA ASP A 460 13.76 -32.16 4.72
C ASP A 460 13.42 -33.65 4.58
N SER A 461 14.34 -34.49 4.10
CA SER A 461 14.26 -35.96 4.22
C SER A 461 14.81 -36.48 5.55
N PHE A 462 15.71 -35.73 6.20
CA PHE A 462 16.27 -36.08 7.51
C PHE A 462 15.52 -35.42 8.68
N PHE A 463 14.98 -34.22 8.49
CA PHE A 463 14.32 -33.45 9.55
C PHE A 463 12.82 -33.27 9.30
N ARG A 464 12.03 -33.31 10.38
CA ARG A 464 10.57 -33.11 10.33
C ARG A 464 10.20 -31.68 9.92
N GLY A 465 9.01 -31.51 9.36
CA GLY A 465 8.45 -30.19 8.99
C GLY A 465 9.15 -29.56 7.78
N ALA A 466 9.13 -28.24 7.65
CA ALA A 466 9.77 -27.47 6.59
C ALA A 466 11.05 -26.80 7.09
N SER A 467 12.01 -27.60 7.54
CA SER A 467 13.22 -27.14 8.21
C SER A 467 14.11 -26.34 7.25
N PHE A 468 14.28 -26.80 6.00
CA PHE A 468 15.02 -26.08 4.97
C PHE A 468 14.44 -24.69 4.72
N CYS A 469 13.14 -24.61 4.42
CA CYS A 469 12.45 -23.34 4.16
C CYS A 469 12.55 -22.39 5.36
N LYS A 470 12.47 -22.92 6.58
CA LYS A 470 12.44 -22.12 7.81
C LYS A 470 13.81 -21.59 8.22
N TYR A 471 14.87 -22.38 8.13
CA TYR A 471 16.16 -22.05 8.74
C TYR A 471 17.32 -21.87 7.76
N ILE A 472 17.23 -22.43 6.55
CA ILE A 472 18.37 -22.50 5.62
C ILE A 472 18.13 -21.66 4.37
N CYS A 473 16.97 -21.82 3.72
CA CYS A 473 16.70 -21.23 2.40
C CYS A 473 16.85 -19.70 2.42
N PRO A 474 17.88 -19.14 1.75
CA PRO A 474 18.11 -17.69 1.77
C PRO A 474 17.09 -16.95 0.89
N ILE A 475 16.63 -17.55 -0.22
CA ILE A 475 15.52 -17.03 -1.03
C ILE A 475 14.24 -16.95 -0.17
N GLY A 476 13.98 -17.98 0.63
CA GLY A 476 12.87 -17.99 1.57
C GLY A 476 12.98 -16.87 2.61
N GLN A 477 14.18 -16.63 3.15
CA GLN A 477 14.39 -15.52 4.10
C GLN A 477 14.22 -14.15 3.45
N PHE A 478 14.71 -13.98 2.22
CA PHE A 478 14.46 -12.78 1.41
C PHE A 478 12.95 -12.55 1.29
N HIS A 479 12.19 -13.55 0.83
CA HIS A 479 10.72 -13.44 0.73
C HIS A 479 10.05 -13.12 2.09
N PHE A 480 10.41 -13.82 3.16
CA PHE A 480 9.80 -13.63 4.48
C PHE A 480 9.96 -12.21 5.02
N VAL A 481 11.13 -11.59 4.84
CA VAL A 481 11.35 -10.20 5.27
C VAL A 481 10.63 -9.22 4.36
N GLN A 482 10.77 -9.36 3.03
CA GLN A 482 10.15 -8.44 2.07
C GLN A 482 8.61 -8.49 2.13
N SER A 483 8.03 -9.66 2.42
CA SER A 483 6.58 -9.84 2.55
C SER A 483 5.93 -9.10 3.73
N THR A 484 6.71 -8.51 4.64
CA THR A 484 6.20 -7.61 5.69
C THR A 484 5.66 -6.29 5.13
N ALA A 485 6.07 -5.91 3.91
CA ALA A 485 5.51 -4.79 3.16
C ALA A 485 4.21 -5.15 2.41
N SER A 486 3.82 -6.43 2.37
CA SER A 486 2.63 -6.87 1.63
C SER A 486 1.34 -6.45 2.35
N PRO A 487 0.27 -6.06 1.60
CA PRO A 487 -1.02 -5.70 2.16
C PRO A 487 -1.90 -6.92 2.50
N HIS A 488 -1.39 -8.15 2.36
CA HIS A 488 -2.16 -9.37 2.61
C HIS A 488 -1.39 -10.35 3.51
N GLU A 489 -2.08 -10.99 4.44
CA GLU A 489 -1.52 -12.05 5.29
C GLU A 489 -2.50 -13.22 5.49
N VAL A 490 -1.97 -14.43 5.69
CA VAL A 490 -2.77 -15.58 6.14
C VAL A 490 -3.03 -15.43 7.63
N ARG A 491 -4.30 -15.30 8.04
CA ARG A 491 -4.69 -15.07 9.44
C ARG A 491 -6.07 -15.67 9.75
N VAL A 492 -6.30 -15.91 11.04
CA VAL A 492 -7.59 -16.32 11.61
C VAL A 492 -8.65 -15.22 11.41
N ARG A 493 -9.86 -15.61 11.00
CA ARG A 493 -11.03 -14.70 10.85
C ARG A 493 -11.65 -14.34 12.19
N ASN A 494 -11.83 -15.33 13.07
CA ASN A 494 -12.40 -15.15 14.40
C ASN A 494 -11.58 -15.87 15.48
N GLU A 495 -10.99 -15.12 16.41
CA GLU A 495 -10.22 -15.71 17.52
C GLU A 495 -11.09 -16.60 18.44
N SER A 496 -12.37 -16.27 18.63
CA SER A 496 -13.28 -17.06 19.49
C SER A 496 -13.63 -18.44 18.92
N THR A 497 -13.65 -18.58 17.58
CA THR A 497 -13.80 -19.88 16.93
C THR A 497 -12.55 -20.75 17.12
N CYS A 498 -11.38 -20.12 17.28
CA CYS A 498 -10.16 -20.86 17.61
C CYS A 498 -10.09 -21.27 19.08
N SER A 499 -10.64 -20.48 20.01
CA SER A 499 -10.63 -20.83 21.45
C SER A 499 -11.52 -22.03 21.78
N SER A 500 -12.53 -22.31 20.96
CA SER A 500 -13.41 -23.47 21.07
C SER A 500 -12.96 -24.68 20.23
N CYS A 501 -11.90 -24.55 19.44
CA CYS A 501 -11.39 -25.63 18.58
C CYS A 501 -10.52 -26.61 19.39
N SER A 502 -10.92 -27.88 19.44
CA SER A 502 -10.16 -28.92 20.17
C SER A 502 -9.15 -29.67 19.30
N THR A 503 -9.39 -29.79 17.99
CA THR A 503 -8.63 -30.71 17.12
C THR A 503 -7.31 -30.12 16.62
N HIS A 504 -7.25 -28.79 16.44
CA HIS A 504 -6.07 -28.05 16.01
C HIS A 504 -5.45 -28.52 14.67
N ASP A 505 -6.25 -29.10 13.77
CA ASP A 505 -5.82 -29.62 12.45
C ASP A 505 -5.00 -28.61 11.62
N CYS A 506 -5.20 -27.31 11.83
CA CYS A 506 -4.47 -26.26 11.11
C CYS A 506 -2.95 -26.29 11.37
N ILE A 507 -2.49 -26.89 12.48
CA ILE A 507 -1.08 -27.11 12.78
C ILE A 507 -0.70 -28.59 12.71
N SER A 508 -1.53 -29.51 13.22
CA SER A 508 -1.23 -30.94 13.27
C SER A 508 -1.52 -31.70 11.98
N GLY A 509 -2.40 -31.16 11.12
CA GLY A 509 -3.04 -31.91 10.04
C GLY A 509 -4.18 -32.78 10.54
N ARG A 510 -5.04 -33.22 9.62
CA ARG A 510 -6.18 -34.06 9.98
C ARG A 510 -5.74 -35.52 10.14
N PRO A 511 -6.00 -36.16 11.29
CA PRO A 511 -5.71 -37.59 11.47
C PRO A 511 -6.44 -38.44 10.43
N GLY A 512 -5.75 -39.41 9.83
CA GLY A 512 -6.33 -40.33 8.83
C GLY A 512 -6.43 -39.79 7.40
N ASP A 513 -6.20 -38.49 7.16
CA ASP A 513 -6.19 -37.91 5.81
C ASP A 513 -4.82 -37.28 5.47
N PRO A 514 -3.93 -38.00 4.76
CA PRO A 514 -2.60 -37.49 4.40
C PRO A 514 -2.64 -36.34 3.38
N SER A 515 -3.80 -36.04 2.77
CA SER A 515 -3.98 -34.91 1.85
C SER A 515 -4.18 -33.57 2.56
N LEU A 516 -4.55 -33.61 3.86
CA LEU A 516 -4.83 -32.46 4.73
C LEU A 516 -3.72 -32.31 5.78
N ARG A 517 -2.60 -31.75 5.34
CA ARG A 517 -1.46 -31.44 6.20
C ARG A 517 -1.70 -30.19 7.03
N GLY A 518 -1.11 -30.14 8.22
CA GLY A 518 -1.03 -28.93 9.02
C GLY A 518 0.10 -28.01 8.58
N CYS A 519 0.35 -26.96 9.36
CA CYS A 519 1.45 -26.04 9.11
C CYS A 519 2.82 -26.66 9.44
N GLU A 520 3.55 -27.09 8.41
CA GLU A 520 4.90 -27.69 8.55
C GLU A 520 5.99 -26.73 9.08
N LEU A 521 5.66 -25.44 9.24
CA LEU A 521 6.55 -24.42 9.80
C LEU A 521 6.32 -24.18 11.30
N ASP A 522 5.44 -24.97 11.92
CA ASP A 522 5.01 -24.83 13.31
C ASP A 522 4.42 -23.42 13.61
N LEU A 523 3.67 -22.87 12.65
CA LEU A 523 2.94 -21.61 12.84
C LEU A 523 1.53 -21.91 13.35
N PHE A 524 1.37 -21.76 14.65
CA PHE A 524 0.07 -21.79 15.30
C PHE A 524 -0.72 -20.54 14.93
N GLN A 525 -1.77 -20.74 14.12
CA GLN A 525 -2.50 -19.65 13.44
C GLN A 525 -3.06 -18.59 14.39
N PRO A 526 -3.65 -18.91 15.56
CA PRO A 526 -4.12 -17.90 16.51
C PRO A 526 -3.03 -16.97 17.06
N ARG A 527 -1.76 -17.40 17.04
CA ARG A 527 -0.60 -16.59 17.49
C ARG A 527 0.32 -16.17 16.34
N LYS A 528 -0.07 -16.45 15.09
CA LYS A 528 0.68 -16.05 13.89
C LYS A 528 0.34 -14.60 13.56
N ILE A 529 1.38 -13.78 13.36
CA ILE A 529 1.25 -12.36 13.04
C ILE A 529 2.25 -12.02 11.94
N GLY A 530 1.78 -11.41 10.86
CA GLY A 530 2.60 -11.06 9.71
C GLY A 530 2.87 -12.26 8.80
N ASN A 531 3.68 -12.01 7.78
CA ASN A 531 4.10 -13.00 6.79
C ASN A 531 5.46 -13.65 7.11
N MET A 532 6.17 -13.18 8.13
CA MET A 532 7.44 -13.78 8.56
C MET A 532 7.27 -15.27 8.90
N ASP A 533 8.21 -16.09 8.42
CA ASP A 533 8.20 -17.55 8.46
C ASP A 533 7.02 -18.25 7.73
N CYS A 534 6.07 -17.53 7.12
CA CYS A 534 4.92 -18.13 6.45
C CYS A 534 5.21 -18.36 4.96
N THR A 535 5.17 -19.60 4.48
CA THR A 535 5.32 -19.92 3.04
C THR A 535 4.06 -19.72 2.20
N PHE A 536 2.97 -19.23 2.80
CA PHE A 536 1.70 -18.98 2.09
C PHE A 536 1.09 -20.23 1.42
N CYS A 537 1.46 -21.44 1.86
CA CYS A 537 1.00 -22.68 1.23
C CYS A 537 -0.51 -22.95 1.38
N LEU A 538 -1.18 -22.33 2.36
CA LEU A 538 -2.60 -22.53 2.68
C LEU A 538 -2.98 -23.94 3.14
N ASP A 539 -2.02 -24.78 3.52
CA ASP A 539 -2.33 -26.11 4.12
C ASP A 539 -3.15 -25.94 5.41
N CYS A 540 -2.82 -24.95 6.23
CA CYS A 540 -3.60 -24.59 7.42
C CYS A 540 -5.06 -24.19 7.14
N VAL A 541 -5.33 -23.55 5.98
CA VAL A 541 -6.69 -23.20 5.55
C VAL A 541 -7.46 -24.47 5.21
N ARG A 542 -6.87 -25.34 4.38
CA ARG A 542 -7.49 -26.61 3.95
C ARG A 542 -7.74 -27.55 5.11
N ALA A 543 -6.84 -27.60 6.09
CA ALA A 543 -6.96 -28.46 7.26
C ALA A 543 -7.96 -27.93 8.30
N CYS A 544 -8.31 -26.63 8.30
CA CYS A 544 -9.17 -26.04 9.31
C CYS A 544 -10.58 -26.67 9.32
N PRO A 545 -11.05 -27.29 10.42
CA PRO A 545 -12.38 -27.90 10.47
C PRO A 545 -13.51 -26.86 10.49
N ASN A 546 -13.21 -25.62 10.89
CA ASN A 546 -14.19 -24.57 11.11
C ASN A 546 -14.19 -23.48 10.03
N ASP A 547 -13.45 -23.67 8.93
CA ASP A 547 -13.24 -22.64 7.89
C ASP A 547 -12.99 -21.23 8.48
N ASN A 548 -11.97 -21.13 9.33
CA ASN A 548 -11.71 -19.93 10.13
C ASN A 548 -10.38 -19.25 9.81
N ILE A 549 -9.72 -19.61 8.71
CA ILE A 549 -8.44 -19.03 8.29
C ILE A 549 -8.60 -18.51 6.86
N GLY A 550 -8.24 -17.24 6.64
CA GLY A 550 -8.39 -16.55 5.36
C GLY A 550 -7.10 -15.84 4.91
N ILE A 551 -7.15 -15.23 3.73
CA ILE A 551 -6.13 -14.27 3.27
C ILE A 551 -6.72 -12.88 3.46
N LEU A 552 -6.31 -12.23 4.55
CA LEU A 552 -6.93 -11.00 5.04
C LEU A 552 -6.03 -9.80 4.73
N ALA A 553 -6.65 -8.66 4.41
CA ALA A 553 -5.93 -7.42 4.21
C ALA A 553 -5.33 -6.91 5.53
N THR A 554 -4.06 -6.49 5.50
CA THR A 554 -3.34 -5.89 6.63
C THR A 554 -2.63 -4.61 6.17
N PRO A 555 -2.55 -3.55 6.99
CA PRO A 555 -1.73 -2.40 6.67
C PRO A 555 -0.24 -2.80 6.56
N PRO A 556 0.46 -2.44 5.47
CA PRO A 556 1.89 -2.71 5.30
C PRO A 556 2.73 -2.29 6.52
N GLY A 557 3.63 -3.16 6.97
CA GLY A 557 4.53 -2.89 8.10
C GLY A 557 3.88 -2.82 9.48
N ARG A 558 2.56 -3.08 9.62
CA ARG A 558 1.88 -3.12 10.93
C ARG A 558 2.52 -4.15 11.87
N ASP A 559 2.92 -5.29 11.33
CA ASP A 559 3.56 -6.35 12.09
C ASP A 559 4.95 -5.92 12.60
N LEU A 560 5.69 -5.07 11.90
CA LEU A 560 6.97 -4.53 12.38
C LEU A 560 6.80 -3.62 13.61
N ILE A 561 5.69 -2.87 13.67
CA ILE A 561 5.40 -1.94 14.78
C ILE A 561 5.08 -2.69 16.08
N MET A 562 4.45 -3.87 16.03
CA MET A 562 4.01 -4.58 17.24
C MET A 562 5.05 -5.60 17.73
N ASP A 563 5.19 -5.80 19.05
CA ASP A 563 6.08 -6.83 19.63
C ASP A 563 5.38 -7.87 20.55
N PRO A 564 4.24 -8.46 20.12
CA PRO A 564 3.62 -9.54 20.86
C PRO A 564 4.45 -10.83 20.78
N VAL A 565 4.13 -11.79 21.63
CA VAL A 565 4.68 -13.15 21.51
C VAL A 565 4.04 -13.84 20.31
N ARG A 566 4.84 -14.15 19.28
CA ARG A 566 4.40 -14.80 18.04
C ARG A 566 4.69 -16.30 18.05
N SER A 567 3.88 -17.06 17.31
CA SER A 567 4.21 -18.45 17.00
C SER A 567 5.53 -18.54 16.22
N SER A 568 6.35 -19.55 16.50
CA SER A 568 7.68 -19.78 15.93
C SER A 568 8.73 -18.71 16.29
N VAL A 569 8.45 -17.45 15.97
CA VAL A 569 9.42 -16.34 16.05
C VAL A 569 9.65 -15.87 17.48
N GLY A 570 8.63 -15.96 18.35
CA GLY A 570 8.67 -15.36 19.69
C GLY A 570 8.46 -13.85 19.63
N ARG A 571 9.20 -13.08 20.43
CA ARG A 571 9.19 -11.60 20.37
C ARG A 571 10.29 -11.12 19.42
N LEU A 572 9.96 -10.17 18.54
CA LEU A 572 10.93 -9.61 17.59
C LEU A 572 12.08 -8.91 18.32
N SER A 573 11.80 -8.19 19.42
CA SER A 573 12.82 -7.51 20.22
C SER A 573 13.94 -8.41 20.74
N LYS A 574 13.68 -9.71 20.89
CA LYS A 574 14.64 -10.69 21.42
C LYS A 574 15.39 -11.46 20.33
N ARG A 575 15.02 -11.25 19.06
CA ARG A 575 15.56 -11.98 17.91
C ARG A 575 16.63 -11.16 17.19
N TRP A 576 17.80 -11.09 17.78
CA TRP A 576 18.95 -10.40 17.19
C TRP A 576 19.32 -10.93 15.80
N ASP A 577 19.18 -12.24 15.60
CA ASP A 577 19.38 -12.91 14.32
C ASP A 577 18.44 -12.37 13.22
N LEU A 578 17.20 -12.01 13.56
CA LEU A 578 16.28 -11.35 12.62
C LEU A 578 16.67 -9.90 12.34
N GLY A 579 17.13 -9.16 13.36
CA GLY A 579 17.68 -7.82 13.16
C GLY A 579 18.86 -7.82 12.19
N ALA A 580 19.79 -8.77 12.36
CA ALA A 580 20.92 -8.95 11.45
C ALA A 580 20.47 -9.35 10.03
N LEU A 581 19.50 -10.25 9.91
CA LEU A 581 18.92 -10.63 8.61
C LEU A 581 18.33 -9.43 7.86
N VAL A 582 17.53 -8.61 8.54
CA VAL A 582 16.97 -7.40 7.92
C VAL A 582 18.06 -6.39 7.57
N ALA A 583 19.07 -6.20 8.43
CA ALA A 583 20.20 -5.32 8.11
C ALA A 583 20.92 -5.76 6.82
N VAL A 584 21.26 -7.05 6.69
CA VAL A 584 21.90 -7.58 5.48
C VAL A 584 21.01 -7.39 4.24
N LEU A 585 19.70 -7.60 4.36
CA LEU A 585 18.79 -7.43 3.23
C LEU A 585 18.60 -5.96 2.82
N VAL A 586 18.59 -5.05 3.78
CA VAL A 586 18.47 -3.60 3.51
C VAL A 586 19.77 -3.08 2.90
N PHE A 587 20.90 -3.24 3.58
CA PHE A 587 22.18 -2.73 3.10
C PHE A 587 22.68 -3.51 1.88
N GLY A 588 22.37 -4.81 1.79
CA GLY A 588 22.61 -5.63 0.61
C GLY A 588 21.84 -5.14 -0.62
N ALA A 589 20.65 -4.55 -0.48
CA ALA A 589 19.93 -3.94 -1.60
C ALA A 589 20.74 -2.82 -2.24
N PHE A 590 21.26 -1.92 -1.41
CA PHE A 590 22.09 -0.81 -1.85
C PHE A 590 23.45 -1.27 -2.36
N ALA A 591 24.09 -2.23 -1.67
CA ALA A 591 25.36 -2.82 -2.11
C ALA A 591 25.25 -3.53 -3.47
N ASN A 592 24.11 -4.17 -3.73
CA ASN A 592 23.83 -4.84 -5.00
C ASN A 592 23.61 -3.83 -6.13
N ALA A 593 22.75 -2.83 -5.88
CA ALA A 593 22.42 -1.84 -6.90
C ALA A 593 23.62 -0.93 -7.24
N ILE A 594 24.38 -0.49 -6.24
CA ILE A 594 25.56 0.36 -6.44
C ILE A 594 26.68 -0.35 -7.20
N GLY A 595 26.80 -1.68 -7.06
CA GLY A 595 27.78 -2.48 -7.79
C GLY A 595 27.51 -2.57 -9.30
N MET A 596 26.31 -2.18 -9.74
CA MET A 596 25.92 -2.17 -11.16
C MET A 596 25.97 -0.79 -11.80
N VAL A 597 26.41 0.23 -11.08
CA VAL A 597 26.41 1.61 -11.56
C VAL A 597 27.73 1.93 -12.25
N GLY A 598 27.68 2.48 -13.47
CA GLY A 598 28.84 2.77 -14.32
C GLY A 598 29.98 3.51 -13.61
N PRO A 599 29.73 4.69 -13.01
CA PRO A 599 30.76 5.43 -12.26
C PRO A 599 31.46 4.65 -11.14
N VAL A 600 30.77 3.69 -10.52
CA VAL A 600 31.33 2.85 -9.45
C VAL A 600 32.23 1.78 -10.05
N LEU A 601 31.77 1.12 -11.11
CA LEU A 601 32.53 0.12 -11.85
C LEU A 601 33.81 0.72 -12.44
N ASP A 602 33.71 1.88 -13.11
CA ASP A 602 34.86 2.59 -13.67
C ASP A 602 35.90 2.91 -12.59
N ARG A 603 35.43 3.30 -11.39
CA ARG A 603 36.32 3.59 -10.27
C ARG A 603 36.94 2.35 -9.67
N GLN A 604 36.23 1.22 -9.62
CA GLN A 604 36.81 -0.05 -9.20
C GLN A 604 37.91 -0.51 -10.18
N VAL A 605 37.69 -0.36 -11.49
CA VAL A 605 38.70 -0.66 -12.51
C VAL A 605 39.92 0.26 -12.35
N ALA A 606 39.71 1.57 -12.12
CA ALA A 606 40.80 2.51 -11.89
C ALA A 606 41.61 2.21 -10.62
N TRP A 607 40.97 1.71 -9.56
CA TRP A 607 41.66 1.25 -8.35
C TRP A 607 42.40 -0.07 -8.58
N ALA A 608 41.87 -0.98 -9.40
CA ALA A 608 42.54 -2.24 -9.73
C ALA A 608 43.84 -1.98 -10.49
N SER A 609 43.77 -1.09 -11.49
CA SER A 609 44.94 -0.72 -12.29
C SER A 609 45.99 0.03 -11.48
N SER A 610 45.60 0.92 -10.55
CA SER A 610 46.56 1.63 -9.69
C SER A 610 47.27 0.71 -8.69
N LEU A 611 46.62 -0.39 -8.28
CA LEU A 611 47.19 -1.41 -7.40
C LEU A 611 47.88 -2.55 -8.16
N GLN A 612 48.04 -2.44 -9.48
CA GLN A 612 48.64 -3.47 -10.34
C GLN A 612 47.95 -4.84 -10.25
N HIS A 613 46.62 -4.83 -10.11
CA HIS A 613 45.80 -6.04 -10.14
C HIS A 613 45.05 -6.17 -11.47
N ASP A 614 45.10 -7.37 -12.07
CA ASP A 614 44.42 -7.67 -13.34
C ASP A 614 42.90 -7.89 -13.20
N SER A 615 42.37 -7.91 -11.97
CA SER A 615 40.97 -8.19 -11.68
C SER A 615 40.42 -7.26 -10.60
N ILE A 616 39.15 -6.85 -10.77
CA ILE A 616 38.40 -6.09 -9.77
C ILE A 616 37.96 -6.95 -8.56
N PHE A 617 38.20 -8.27 -8.57
CA PHE A 617 37.70 -9.23 -7.58
C PHE A 617 37.85 -8.75 -6.11
N TRP A 618 39.06 -8.35 -5.71
CA TRP A 618 39.34 -7.94 -4.33
C TRP A 618 38.69 -6.60 -4.00
N ILE A 619 38.71 -5.65 -4.94
CA ILE A 619 38.13 -4.33 -4.76
C ILE A 619 36.61 -4.43 -4.65
N ALA A 620 35.97 -5.15 -5.58
CA ALA A 620 34.54 -5.44 -5.54
C ALA A 620 34.15 -6.15 -4.24
N THR A 621 34.96 -7.11 -3.78
CA THR A 621 34.76 -7.79 -2.49
C THR A 621 34.78 -6.80 -1.33
N TRP A 622 35.79 -5.94 -1.24
CA TRP A 622 35.89 -4.95 -0.16
C TRP A 622 34.78 -3.91 -0.23
N CYS A 623 34.43 -3.41 -1.41
CA CYS A 623 33.30 -2.50 -1.61
C CYS A 623 31.98 -3.13 -1.16
N PHE A 624 31.71 -4.37 -1.57
CA PHE A 624 30.52 -5.09 -1.17
C PHE A 624 30.47 -5.30 0.35
N LEU A 625 31.54 -5.82 0.96
CA LEU A 625 31.60 -6.06 2.40
C LEU A 625 31.53 -4.75 3.21
N ALA A 626 32.12 -3.67 2.71
CA ALA A 626 32.05 -2.35 3.35
C ALA A 626 30.59 -1.88 3.49
N ILE A 627 29.76 -2.03 2.46
CA ILE A 627 28.38 -1.58 2.46
C ILE A 627 27.45 -2.59 3.13
N ALA A 628 27.53 -3.87 2.75
CA ALA A 628 26.58 -4.90 3.20
C ALA A 628 26.84 -5.40 4.63
N VAL A 629 28.08 -5.26 5.14
CA VAL A 629 28.49 -5.81 6.45
C VAL A 629 29.06 -4.75 7.38
N VAL A 630 30.09 -4.02 6.96
CA VAL A 630 30.80 -3.07 7.86
C VAL A 630 29.90 -1.89 8.22
N ALA A 631 29.26 -1.26 7.23
CA ALA A 631 28.37 -0.12 7.44
C ALA A 631 27.21 -0.43 8.42
N PRO A 632 26.43 -1.52 8.29
CA PRO A 632 25.39 -1.82 9.27
C PRO A 632 25.95 -2.18 10.66
N LEU A 633 27.12 -2.82 10.75
CA LEU A 633 27.77 -3.12 12.03
C LEU A 633 28.31 -1.86 12.73
N ALA A 634 28.60 -0.79 11.99
CA ALA A 634 29.03 0.49 12.56
C ALA A 634 27.82 1.40 12.87
N LEU A 635 26.98 1.67 11.86
CA LEU A 635 25.94 2.70 11.92
C LEU A 635 24.77 2.31 12.84
N LEU A 636 24.30 1.06 12.79
CA LEU A 636 23.11 0.65 13.56
C LEU A 636 23.40 0.60 15.09
N PRO A 637 24.54 0.05 15.55
CA PRO A 637 24.92 0.14 16.96
C PRO A 637 25.16 1.57 17.41
N LEU A 638 25.81 2.41 16.59
CA LEU A 638 26.04 3.83 16.91
C LEU A 638 24.71 4.58 17.10
N ALA A 639 23.76 4.42 16.17
CA ALA A 639 22.42 4.97 16.31
C ALA A 639 21.70 4.44 17.56
N GLY A 640 21.86 3.15 17.86
CA GLY A 640 21.36 2.53 19.10
C GLY A 640 21.96 3.14 20.36
N LEU A 641 23.25 3.49 20.38
CA LEU A 641 23.90 4.16 21.50
C LEU A 641 23.36 5.58 21.68
N CYS A 642 23.16 6.33 20.59
CA CYS A 642 22.54 7.66 20.63
C CYS A 642 21.10 7.59 21.18
N SER A 643 20.28 6.65 20.71
CA SER A 643 18.93 6.43 21.26
C SER A 643 18.97 5.97 22.72
N ARG A 644 19.96 5.16 23.10
CA ARG A 644 20.16 4.71 24.49
C ARG A 644 20.50 5.87 25.43
N ALA A 645 21.24 6.87 24.97
CA ALA A 645 21.53 8.08 25.76
C ALA A 645 20.23 8.80 26.20
N VAL A 646 19.17 8.74 25.41
CA VAL A 646 17.86 9.36 25.72
C VAL A 646 16.94 8.43 26.51
N THR A 647 16.91 7.14 26.16
CA THR A 647 16.04 6.14 26.84
C THR A 647 16.59 5.69 28.22
N GLY A 648 17.89 5.90 28.47
CA GLY A 648 18.56 5.47 29.69
C GLY A 648 18.68 3.95 29.79
N ARG A 649 18.56 3.41 31.01
CA ARG A 649 18.59 1.95 31.27
C ARG A 649 17.21 1.28 31.22
N THR A 650 16.17 2.02 30.85
CA THR A 650 14.78 1.51 30.85
C THR A 650 14.52 0.50 29.75
N VAL A 651 15.19 0.64 28.61
CA VAL A 651 15.10 -0.26 27.45
C VAL A 651 16.47 -0.85 27.17
N ASP A 652 16.53 -2.17 26.98
CA ASP A 652 17.76 -2.87 26.63
C ASP A 652 18.29 -2.43 25.26
N PHE A 653 19.60 -2.23 25.15
CA PHE A 653 20.28 -1.81 23.91
C PHE A 653 19.92 -2.71 22.73
N ARG A 654 19.87 -4.03 22.98
CA ARG A 654 19.54 -4.99 21.93
C ARG A 654 18.12 -4.83 21.41
N THR A 655 17.19 -4.50 22.29
CA THR A 655 15.81 -4.24 21.92
C THR A 655 15.70 -3.01 21.04
N ILE A 656 16.42 -1.94 21.37
CA ILE A 656 16.45 -0.70 20.57
C ILE A 656 16.97 -0.99 19.17
N VAL A 657 18.17 -1.59 19.07
CA VAL A 657 18.82 -1.85 17.77
C VAL A 657 17.94 -2.76 16.90
N VAL A 658 17.53 -3.92 17.41
CA VAL A 658 16.74 -4.88 16.61
C VAL A 658 15.42 -4.25 16.13
N ARG A 659 14.68 -3.60 17.02
CA ARG A 659 13.36 -3.04 16.67
C ARG A 659 13.48 -1.88 15.68
N MET A 660 14.46 -1.00 15.84
CA MET A 660 14.66 0.11 14.92
C MET A 660 15.21 -0.33 13.56
N THR A 661 16.10 -1.33 13.53
CA THR A 661 16.58 -1.95 12.29
C THR A 661 15.45 -2.59 11.50
N LEU A 662 14.52 -3.30 12.17
CA LEU A 662 13.33 -3.84 11.51
C LEU A 662 12.48 -2.76 10.82
N GLY A 663 12.51 -1.53 11.34
CA GLY A 663 11.85 -0.38 10.74
C GLY A 663 12.38 0.03 9.37
N PHE A 664 13.58 -0.40 8.97
CA PHE A 664 14.13 -0.14 7.63
C PHE A 664 13.69 -1.13 6.55
N ALA A 665 12.98 -2.21 6.92
CA ALA A 665 12.58 -3.24 5.95
C ALA A 665 11.82 -2.65 4.74
N PRO A 666 10.89 -1.69 4.87
CA PRO A 666 10.20 -1.11 3.71
C PRO A 666 11.13 -0.31 2.77
N LEU A 667 12.10 0.43 3.29
CA LEU A 667 13.07 1.17 2.48
C LEU A 667 14.00 0.21 1.72
N GLY A 668 14.48 -0.84 2.39
CA GLY A 668 15.25 -1.89 1.73
C GLY A 668 14.45 -2.60 0.64
N PHE A 669 13.17 -2.91 0.91
CA PHE A 669 12.27 -3.49 -0.08
C PHE A 669 12.07 -2.57 -1.27
N ALA A 670 11.86 -1.28 -1.05
CA ALA A 670 11.71 -0.29 -2.11
C ALA A 670 12.94 -0.23 -3.02
N MET A 671 14.15 -0.28 -2.46
CA MET A 671 15.38 -0.33 -3.26
C MET A 671 15.47 -1.60 -4.11
N TRP A 672 15.14 -2.77 -3.54
CA TRP A 672 15.05 -4.02 -4.32
C TRP A 672 14.01 -3.93 -5.44
N LEU A 673 12.83 -3.39 -5.13
CA LEU A 673 11.72 -3.27 -6.08
C LEU A 673 12.10 -2.36 -7.25
N VAL A 674 12.62 -1.18 -6.97
CA VAL A 674 13.03 -0.22 -7.99
C VAL A 674 14.14 -0.78 -8.87
N HIS A 675 15.21 -1.29 -8.26
CA HIS A 675 16.35 -1.84 -9.01
C HIS A 675 15.95 -3.06 -9.88
N MET A 676 15.14 -3.97 -9.34
CA MET A 676 14.70 -5.16 -10.09
C MET A 676 13.65 -4.81 -11.15
N LEU A 677 12.82 -3.79 -10.93
CA LEU A 677 11.85 -3.31 -11.91
C LEU A 677 12.56 -2.64 -13.10
N PHE A 678 13.64 -1.90 -12.85
CA PHE A 678 14.48 -1.34 -13.90
C PHE A 678 14.95 -2.43 -14.87
N HIS A 679 15.63 -3.46 -14.35
CA HIS A 679 16.12 -4.57 -15.16
C HIS A 679 14.99 -5.33 -15.85
N PHE A 680 13.88 -5.57 -15.14
CA PHE A 680 12.76 -6.32 -15.68
C PHE A 680 12.08 -5.61 -16.86
N VAL A 681 11.81 -4.32 -16.74
CA VAL A 681 11.10 -3.54 -17.76
C VAL A 681 11.99 -3.30 -18.98
N THR A 682 13.25 -2.88 -18.76
CA THR A 682 14.17 -2.57 -19.87
C THR A 682 14.66 -3.82 -20.60
N SER A 683 14.65 -5.00 -19.97
CA SER A 683 15.07 -6.27 -20.58
C SER A 683 13.92 -7.23 -20.86
N TRP A 684 12.66 -6.79 -20.87
CA TRP A 684 11.50 -7.66 -21.04
C TRP A 684 11.58 -8.55 -22.30
N GLY A 685 12.11 -8.01 -23.42
CA GLY A 685 12.22 -8.71 -24.70
C GLY A 685 13.23 -9.87 -24.73
N THR A 686 14.17 -9.91 -23.79
CA THR A 686 15.30 -10.87 -23.79
C THR A 686 14.87 -12.34 -23.70
N ILE A 687 13.67 -12.62 -23.17
CA ILE A 687 13.13 -13.98 -23.07
C ILE A 687 12.87 -14.60 -24.45
N VAL A 688 12.49 -13.78 -25.43
CA VAL A 688 12.01 -14.24 -26.73
C VAL A 688 13.12 -14.94 -27.52
N PRO A 689 14.28 -14.30 -27.83
CA PRO A 689 15.33 -14.95 -28.59
C PRO A 689 15.95 -16.15 -27.86
N ALA A 690 16.10 -16.07 -26.53
CA ALA A 690 16.58 -17.19 -25.74
C ALA A 690 15.66 -18.41 -25.85
N PHE A 691 14.33 -18.20 -25.81
CA PHE A 691 13.35 -19.27 -25.96
C PHE A 691 13.29 -19.80 -27.40
N GLN A 692 13.29 -18.92 -28.42
CA GLN A 692 13.34 -19.32 -29.83
C GLN A 692 14.54 -20.24 -30.11
N ARG A 693 15.73 -19.89 -29.60
CA ARG A 693 16.95 -20.69 -29.78
C ARG A 693 16.84 -22.09 -29.16
N VAL A 694 16.20 -22.23 -28.00
CA VAL A 694 15.99 -23.56 -27.39
C VAL A 694 15.19 -24.46 -28.33
N PHE A 695 14.16 -23.92 -28.97
CA PHE A 695 13.32 -24.69 -29.90
C PHE A 695 14.06 -24.99 -31.19
N GLU A 696 14.85 -24.04 -31.70
CA GLU A 696 15.73 -24.25 -32.84
C GLU A 696 16.71 -25.42 -32.59
N ASP A 697 17.36 -25.46 -31.41
CA ASP A 697 18.27 -26.56 -31.01
C ASP A 697 17.55 -27.91 -30.88
N LEU A 698 16.25 -27.90 -30.59
CA LEU A 698 15.39 -29.09 -30.59
C LEU A 698 14.91 -29.49 -32.00
N GLY A 699 15.37 -28.79 -33.05
CA GLY A 699 15.05 -29.06 -34.45
C GLY A 699 13.71 -28.47 -34.90
N THR A 700 13.18 -27.46 -34.22
CA THR A 700 11.88 -26.87 -34.56
C THR A 700 11.87 -25.34 -34.49
N THR A 701 11.31 -24.69 -35.51
CA THR A 701 11.20 -23.22 -35.58
C THR A 701 9.75 -22.74 -35.39
N VAL A 702 8.94 -23.47 -34.61
CA VAL A 702 7.52 -23.15 -34.35
C VAL A 702 7.33 -21.72 -33.81
N PHE A 703 8.33 -21.17 -33.12
CA PHE A 703 8.32 -19.81 -32.58
C PHE A 703 9.11 -18.79 -33.43
N GLY A 704 9.52 -19.17 -34.64
CA GLY A 704 10.40 -18.39 -35.52
C GLY A 704 11.88 -18.47 -35.13
N GLU A 705 12.72 -17.86 -35.96
CA GLU A 705 14.16 -17.76 -35.74
C GLU A 705 14.51 -16.80 -34.59
N PRO A 706 15.61 -17.01 -33.85
CA PRO A 706 16.01 -16.14 -32.74
C PRO A 706 16.27 -14.69 -33.17
N ILE A 707 15.47 -13.77 -32.63
CA ILE A 707 15.59 -12.34 -32.93
C ILE A 707 16.52 -11.67 -31.92
N TRP A 708 17.83 -11.81 -32.11
CA TRP A 708 18.84 -11.29 -31.16
C TRP A 708 18.81 -9.77 -30.98
N ALA A 709 18.20 -9.01 -31.88
CA ALA A 709 17.97 -7.57 -31.69
C ALA A 709 17.16 -7.24 -30.41
N MET A 710 16.32 -8.17 -29.93
CA MET A 710 15.55 -8.02 -28.69
C MET A 710 16.33 -8.43 -27.43
N SER A 711 17.56 -8.94 -27.56
CA SER A 711 18.38 -9.39 -26.43
C SER A 711 19.20 -8.27 -25.78
N CYS A 712 19.18 -7.07 -26.35
CA CYS A 712 19.71 -5.85 -25.75
C CYS A 712 18.65 -5.19 -24.84
N CYS A 713 19.08 -4.34 -23.90
CA CYS A 713 18.18 -3.48 -23.15
C CYS A 713 17.47 -2.47 -24.08
N GLY A 714 16.14 -2.41 -23.99
CA GLY A 714 15.34 -1.37 -24.63
C GLY A 714 15.48 -0.02 -23.92
N PRO A 715 15.09 1.08 -24.57
CA PRO A 715 15.12 2.40 -23.96
C PRO A 715 14.23 2.44 -22.71
N MET A 716 14.71 3.12 -21.66
CA MET A 716 13.95 3.31 -20.43
C MET A 716 12.64 4.06 -20.74
N PRO A 717 11.47 3.49 -20.40
CA PRO A 717 10.20 4.20 -20.57
C PRO A 717 10.14 5.47 -19.71
N SER A 718 9.58 6.55 -20.24
CA SER A 718 9.51 7.85 -19.54
C SER A 718 8.75 7.80 -18.20
N TRP A 719 7.84 6.85 -18.02
CA TRP A 719 7.08 6.66 -16.79
C TRP A 719 7.83 5.87 -15.70
N LEU A 720 8.92 5.18 -16.06
CA LEU A 720 9.60 4.28 -15.12
C LEU A 720 10.34 5.05 -14.02
N LEU A 721 11.10 6.09 -14.38
CA LEU A 721 11.86 6.87 -13.39
C LEU A 721 10.94 7.57 -12.36
N PRO A 722 9.82 8.23 -12.75
CA PRO A 722 8.87 8.76 -11.78
C PRO A 722 8.27 7.69 -10.86
N LEU A 723 7.98 6.50 -11.39
CA LEU A 723 7.48 5.38 -10.59
C LEU A 723 8.54 4.89 -9.59
N GLU A 724 9.80 4.82 -10.00
CA GLU A 724 10.91 4.42 -9.13
C GLU A 724 11.11 5.40 -7.97
N ILE A 725 11.09 6.71 -8.25
CA ILE A 725 11.15 7.76 -7.23
C ILE A 725 9.97 7.62 -6.26
N LEU A 726 8.74 7.46 -6.76
CA LEU A 726 7.55 7.27 -5.94
C LEU A 726 7.67 6.05 -5.02
N LEU A 727 8.18 4.93 -5.53
CA LEU A 727 8.35 3.71 -4.73
C LEU A 727 9.41 3.88 -3.64
N LEU A 728 10.52 4.56 -3.91
CA LEU A 728 11.53 4.92 -2.91
C LEU A 728 10.98 5.89 -1.86
N ASP A 729 10.21 6.90 -2.27
CA ASP A 729 9.55 7.86 -1.37
C ASP A 729 8.59 7.14 -0.42
N LEU A 730 7.75 6.24 -0.94
CA LEU A 730 6.84 5.43 -0.13
C LEU A 730 7.61 4.52 0.85
N GLY A 731 8.71 3.91 0.40
CA GLY A 731 9.59 3.10 1.24
C GLY A 731 10.22 3.89 2.40
N LEU A 732 10.71 5.10 2.12
CA LEU A 732 11.27 6.01 3.12
C LEU A 732 10.18 6.44 4.12
N LEU A 733 9.06 6.97 3.63
CA LEU A 733 7.97 7.47 4.48
C LEU A 733 7.42 6.38 5.40
N LEU A 734 7.23 5.17 4.88
CA LEU A 734 6.76 4.04 5.69
C LEU A 734 7.81 3.62 6.74
N SER A 735 9.09 3.62 6.39
CA SER A 735 10.18 3.29 7.34
C SER A 735 10.28 4.32 8.46
N LEU A 736 10.29 5.62 8.12
CA LEU A 736 10.31 6.72 9.10
C LEU A 736 9.08 6.66 10.01
N PHE A 737 7.91 6.37 9.45
CA PHE A 737 6.69 6.19 10.21
C PHE A 737 6.81 5.02 11.21
N ILE A 738 7.23 3.84 10.76
CA ILE A 738 7.38 2.66 11.63
C ILE A 738 8.39 2.94 12.74
N GLN A 739 9.54 3.53 12.42
CA GLN A 739 10.57 3.86 13.40
C GLN A 739 10.06 4.88 14.44
N TYR A 740 9.33 5.91 14.00
CA TYR A 740 8.69 6.84 14.92
C TYR A 740 7.70 6.11 15.85
N ARG A 741 6.88 5.20 15.32
CA ARG A 741 5.94 4.39 16.13
C ARG A 741 6.65 3.50 17.15
N ILE A 742 7.78 2.93 16.79
CA ILE A 742 8.61 2.13 17.70
C ILE A 742 9.25 3.03 18.77
N ALA A 743 9.75 4.22 18.40
CA ALA A 743 10.33 5.19 19.35
C ALA A 743 9.35 5.57 20.48
N ARG A 744 8.07 5.76 20.13
CA ARG A 744 6.98 6.06 21.08
C ARG A 744 6.68 4.94 22.06
N GLN A 745 7.11 3.70 21.77
CA GLN A 745 6.99 2.58 22.70
C GLN A 745 8.10 2.60 23.74
N PHE A 746 9.23 3.28 23.47
CA PHE A 746 10.38 3.36 24.37
C PHE A 746 10.28 4.53 25.34
N VAL A 747 9.83 5.71 24.88
CA VAL A 747 9.75 6.93 25.70
C VAL A 747 8.46 7.70 25.43
N ARG A 748 8.07 8.54 26.39
CA ARG A 748 6.95 9.47 26.26
C ARG A 748 7.44 10.90 26.11
N GLY A 749 6.81 11.66 25.21
CA GLY A 749 7.01 13.10 25.04
C GLY A 749 7.71 13.43 23.72
N ALA A 750 7.11 14.34 22.94
CA ALA A 750 7.47 14.58 21.54
C ALA A 750 8.97 14.85 21.31
N ARG A 751 9.62 15.65 22.16
CA ARG A 751 11.07 15.94 22.06
C ARG A 751 11.94 14.70 22.28
N ARG A 752 11.60 13.87 23.27
CA ARG A 752 12.36 12.63 23.56
C ARG A 752 12.10 11.57 22.51
N GLU A 753 10.85 11.42 22.07
CA GLU A 753 10.46 10.54 20.97
C GLU A 753 11.26 10.89 19.70
N LEU A 754 11.34 12.19 19.36
CA LEU A 754 12.12 12.67 18.23
C LEU A 754 13.62 12.41 18.40
N ALA A 755 14.18 12.67 19.59
CA ALA A 755 15.60 12.43 19.85
C ALA A 755 16.00 10.95 19.75
N VAL A 756 15.10 10.03 20.16
CA VAL A 756 15.32 8.58 20.00
C VAL A 756 15.31 8.17 18.54
N VAL A 757 14.40 8.71 17.71
CA VAL A 757 14.26 8.30 16.30
C VAL A 757 15.24 9.00 15.36
N LEU A 758 15.67 10.23 15.68
CA LEU A 758 16.52 11.07 14.82
C LEU A 758 17.76 10.35 14.22
N PRO A 759 18.61 9.64 14.99
CA PRO A 759 19.77 8.97 14.39
C PRO A 759 19.38 7.88 13.38
N TRP A 760 18.23 7.25 13.55
CA TRP A 760 17.69 6.26 12.61
C TRP A 760 17.12 6.93 11.37
N CYS A 761 16.42 8.06 11.52
CA CYS A 761 15.98 8.87 10.39
C CYS A 761 17.16 9.33 9.53
N LEU A 762 18.28 9.75 10.13
CA LEU A 762 19.47 10.16 9.39
C LEU A 762 20.05 9.03 8.54
N ILE A 763 20.12 7.81 9.08
CA ILE A 763 20.53 6.62 8.31
C ILE A 763 19.54 6.36 7.18
N GLY A 764 18.23 6.40 7.45
CA GLY A 764 17.19 6.18 6.44
C GLY A 764 17.23 7.20 5.31
N ILE A 765 17.39 8.48 5.64
CA ILE A 765 17.55 9.58 4.66
C ILE A 765 18.85 9.41 3.88
N GLY A 766 19.95 9.03 4.53
CA GLY A 766 21.22 8.76 3.85
C GLY A 766 21.11 7.61 2.83
N LEU A 767 20.46 6.50 3.21
CA LEU A 767 20.16 5.40 2.30
C LEU A 767 19.23 5.84 1.15
N PHE A 768 18.21 6.65 1.44
CA PHE A 768 17.33 7.20 0.41
C PHE A 768 18.07 8.08 -0.60
N VAL A 769 18.90 9.02 -0.12
CA VAL A 769 19.72 9.88 -1.00
C VAL A 769 20.65 9.05 -1.86
N LEU A 770 21.25 8.00 -1.29
CA LEU A 770 22.05 7.04 -2.05
C LEU A 770 21.21 6.31 -3.10
N GLY A 771 20.01 5.86 -2.76
CA GLY A 771 19.08 5.21 -3.69
C GLY A 771 18.68 6.12 -4.85
N ILE A 772 18.35 7.38 -4.56
CA ILE A 772 18.09 8.40 -5.59
C ILE A 772 19.32 8.57 -6.47
N TRP A 773 20.51 8.71 -5.89
CA TRP A 773 21.72 8.84 -6.70
C TRP A 773 21.91 7.63 -7.64
N ILE A 774 21.72 6.40 -7.15
CA ILE A 774 21.85 5.15 -7.91
C ILE A 774 20.92 5.12 -9.14
N ILE A 775 19.62 5.43 -8.98
CA ILE A 775 18.66 5.33 -10.09
C ILE A 775 18.88 6.36 -11.20
N PHE A 776 19.60 7.45 -10.90
CA PHE A 776 19.97 8.46 -11.89
C PHE A 776 21.28 8.14 -12.61
N GLN A 777 22.02 7.11 -12.18
CA GLN A 777 23.26 6.72 -12.85
C GLN A 777 23.01 5.73 -13.99
N PRO A 778 23.88 5.69 -15.02
CA PRO A 778 23.86 4.61 -15.99
C PRO A 778 24.14 3.28 -15.27
N MET A 779 23.27 2.30 -15.49
CA MET A 779 23.39 0.97 -14.90
C MET A 779 23.83 -0.05 -15.95
N GLN A 780 24.78 -0.90 -15.59
CA GLN A 780 25.18 -2.05 -16.38
C GLN A 780 24.08 -3.10 -16.35
N MET A 781 23.65 -3.54 -17.53
CA MET A 781 22.63 -4.55 -17.68
C MET A 781 23.24 -5.95 -17.54
N ARG A 782 22.63 -6.77 -16.69
CA ARG A 782 23.04 -8.17 -16.44
C ARG A 782 22.15 -9.10 -17.24
N GLY A 783 22.74 -10.08 -17.94
CA GLY A 783 22.00 -11.05 -18.74
C GLY A 783 21.42 -10.50 -20.05
N THR A 784 21.99 -9.42 -20.60
CA THR A 784 21.64 -8.84 -21.91
C THR A 784 22.87 -8.73 -22.80
N LEU A 785 22.68 -8.73 -24.13
CA LEU A 785 23.75 -8.32 -25.04
C LEU A 785 24.03 -6.82 -24.86
N LEU A 786 25.28 -6.41 -25.08
CA LEU A 786 25.64 -5.00 -25.16
C LEU A 786 25.06 -4.41 -26.47
N PRO A 787 24.55 -3.16 -26.44
CA PRO A 787 24.03 -2.47 -27.62
C PRO A 787 25.07 -2.25 -28.72
#